data_AF-A0A2E3YFY5-F1
#
_entry.id   AF-A0A2E3YFY5-F1
#
_cell.length_a   1.000
_cell.length_b   1.000
_cell.length_c   1.000
_cell.angle_alpha   90.00
_cell.angle_beta   90.00
_cell.angle_gamma   90.00
#
_symmetry.space_group_name_H-M   'P 1'
#
loop_
_entity.id
_entity.type
_entity.pdbx_description
1 polymer ?
#
loop_
_entity_poly.entity_id
_entity_poly.type
_entity_poly.pdbx_seq_one_letter_code
_entity_poly.pdbx_strand_id
1 'polypeptide(L)'
;MKITSIEPRRVTLRYVTRGAYELSHYHDMTQRTVYVVRTDTGLVGLGESERTESQEVMDRYLGTNPFQWMGDETSLGLGTAMYDLMGKAAGVPVYQLFGQKHRSWVPVAAWTVSTHPERMAAAVADYAQQGYTWMKFHLSPFENVIDQTEAMQRVAPEGFRLHYDFTMHGTDDHMPSLLDRLAEYPIAGCFEDPLPGEDLDGYIELKVRAKRPIVLHHFPTAATYEVMRRPADAYMLGHMRIGDAQRRAGLFAAAGAPFMLQNSGSDITRAMTTHMMAAFPTGSFHTVTATEILQDRFVTEPLNPVNGFLRVSEAPGLGVELDEEKMAEFEQQETSPSARFLLETRYANGAHLRTRKDPNNPHFMVRPDWSRELPPPSFAAPLSTRYWDDDETDAFSEAYAEVEKEGSRLTFAEPDGGDRAQVLSTHVICRQPGRYIGWPTIVRRANDELVVAFSGDRDSHVCPFGKMQLVRSQDGGKSWSKERTILNGPLDDRDSGLIETTKGTLVASWFTSISFTTDDDYTEHAATISEQTREKESGHWVHRSTDGGDTWGEKIAVCSSAPHGPIQLADGRLLYVGNGTLDGEPVVVAEESADDGQTWSVISRILVDETIESGIGEPHLVECASGRLVAMFRTRWPSIERRLLFQSESEDGGHTWTPARPTTIFGYPPHLKRLADDRLLLTYGKRIVPQGEFARVSRDEGRTWGEELLLSPDYSMDLGYPASTQLADGTIYTVFYGILPGDEKTSLQGIHWRLR
;
A
#
# COMPACT_ATOMS: atom_id res chain seq x y z
N MET A 1 -21.87 -38.67 -38.16
CA MET A 1 -21.72 -38.29 -36.75
C MET A 1 -22.52 -37.03 -36.49
N LYS A 2 -23.55 -37.14 -35.65
CA LYS A 2 -24.38 -36.06 -35.12
C LYS A 2 -24.53 -36.24 -33.62
N ILE A 3 -24.64 -35.13 -32.90
CA ILE A 3 -24.88 -35.13 -31.45
C ILE A 3 -26.34 -35.53 -31.19
N THR A 4 -26.53 -36.56 -30.38
CA THR A 4 -27.86 -37.14 -30.07
C THR A 4 -28.33 -36.79 -28.67
N SER A 5 -27.42 -36.59 -27.72
CA SER A 5 -27.76 -36.22 -26.34
C SER A 5 -26.60 -35.47 -25.67
N ILE A 6 -26.95 -34.58 -24.76
CA ILE A 6 -26.04 -33.87 -23.87
C ILE A 6 -26.57 -34.09 -22.45
N GLU A 7 -25.76 -34.73 -21.62
CA GLU A 7 -26.12 -35.04 -20.24
C GLU A 7 -25.24 -34.22 -19.29
N PRO A 8 -25.77 -33.13 -18.70
CA PRO A 8 -25.06 -32.38 -17.66
C PRO A 8 -25.18 -33.12 -16.32
N ARG A 9 -24.05 -33.53 -15.76
CA ARG A 9 -23.93 -34.26 -14.49
C ARG A 9 -23.26 -33.35 -13.47
N ARG A 10 -24.01 -32.92 -12.45
CA ARG A 10 -23.49 -32.03 -11.41
C ARG A 10 -22.87 -32.85 -10.29
N VAL A 11 -21.63 -32.57 -9.96
CA VAL A 11 -20.87 -33.25 -8.91
C VAL A 11 -20.40 -32.26 -7.85
N THR A 12 -20.32 -32.73 -6.62
CA THR A 12 -19.72 -32.01 -5.49
C THR A 12 -18.43 -32.71 -5.09
N LEU A 13 -17.31 -31.99 -5.06
CA LEU A 13 -15.97 -32.51 -4.86
C LEU A 13 -15.33 -31.91 -3.61
N ARG A 14 -14.70 -32.72 -2.78
CA ARG A 14 -14.04 -32.26 -1.55
C ARG A 14 -12.71 -31.60 -1.87
N TYR A 15 -12.38 -30.58 -1.10
CA TYR A 15 -11.01 -30.06 -1.04
C TYR A 15 -10.07 -31.09 -0.41
N VAL A 16 -8.80 -31.03 -0.79
CA VAL A 16 -7.73 -31.74 -0.07
C VAL A 16 -7.74 -31.28 1.39
N THR A 17 -7.78 -32.23 2.32
CA THR A 17 -7.96 -31.95 3.76
C THR A 17 -6.99 -30.90 4.31
N ARG A 18 -5.75 -30.87 3.80
CA ARG A 18 -4.71 -29.91 4.23
C ARG A 18 -4.98 -28.48 3.80
N GLY A 19 -5.61 -28.27 2.64
CA GLY A 19 -5.93 -26.94 2.10
C GLY A 19 -7.39 -26.52 2.28
N ALA A 20 -8.22 -27.42 2.82
CA ALA A 20 -9.65 -27.18 2.99
C ALA A 20 -9.94 -25.96 3.88
N TYR A 21 -9.09 -25.67 4.87
CA TYR A 21 -9.23 -24.52 5.75
C TYR A 21 -9.18 -23.22 4.95
N GLU A 22 -8.10 -22.92 4.24
CA GLU A 22 -7.98 -21.66 3.53
C GLU A 22 -8.98 -21.54 2.37
N LEU A 23 -9.24 -22.64 1.65
CA LEU A 23 -10.17 -22.64 0.51
C LEU A 23 -11.62 -22.41 0.94
N SER A 24 -12.05 -22.93 2.10
CA SER A 24 -13.41 -22.70 2.60
C SER A 24 -13.69 -21.25 2.96
N HIS A 25 -12.65 -20.44 3.16
CA HIS A 25 -12.76 -19.01 3.48
C HIS A 25 -12.75 -18.10 2.25
N TYR A 26 -12.44 -18.63 1.05
CA TYR A 26 -12.30 -17.84 -0.18
C TYR A 26 -13.45 -18.04 -1.16
N HIS A 27 -13.35 -19.03 -2.04
CA HIS A 27 -14.30 -19.32 -3.11
C HIS A 27 -14.80 -20.75 -2.94
N ASP A 28 -16.08 -20.99 -3.26
CA ASP A 28 -16.57 -22.35 -3.41
C ASP A 28 -16.26 -22.84 -4.83
N MET A 29 -15.30 -23.76 -4.93
CA MET A 29 -14.83 -24.41 -6.16
C MET A 29 -15.14 -25.90 -6.17
N THR A 30 -15.96 -26.37 -5.21
CA THR A 30 -16.28 -27.79 -4.99
C THR A 30 -17.28 -28.31 -6.03
N GLN A 31 -18.11 -27.43 -6.58
CA GLN A 31 -19.14 -27.83 -7.54
C GLN A 31 -18.62 -27.78 -8.98
N ARG A 32 -18.93 -28.83 -9.74
CA ARG A 32 -18.63 -28.92 -11.18
C ARG A 32 -19.81 -29.50 -11.94
N THR A 33 -19.93 -29.10 -13.21
CA THR A 33 -20.81 -29.75 -14.17
C THR A 33 -19.96 -30.46 -15.21
N VAL A 34 -20.07 -31.78 -15.26
CA VAL A 34 -19.47 -32.62 -16.30
C VAL A 34 -20.50 -32.87 -17.40
N TYR A 35 -20.15 -32.58 -18.65
CA TYR A 35 -20.99 -32.90 -19.80
C TYR A 35 -20.58 -34.23 -20.40
N VAL A 36 -21.53 -35.16 -20.49
CA VAL A 36 -21.39 -36.41 -21.24
C VAL A 36 -22.19 -36.28 -22.52
N VAL A 37 -21.49 -36.08 -23.64
CA VAL A 37 -22.12 -35.82 -24.95
C VAL A 37 -22.03 -37.06 -25.83
N ARG A 38 -23.16 -37.52 -26.37
CA ARG A 38 -23.22 -38.75 -27.18
C ARG A 38 -23.58 -38.45 -28.63
N THR A 39 -23.13 -39.32 -29.51
CA THR A 39 -23.37 -39.21 -30.97
C THR A 39 -24.11 -40.42 -31.54
N ASP A 40 -24.71 -40.24 -32.72
CA ASP A 40 -25.36 -41.30 -33.51
C ASP A 40 -24.41 -42.44 -33.92
N THR A 41 -23.09 -42.21 -33.84
CA THR A 41 -22.04 -43.20 -34.07
C THR A 41 -21.58 -43.93 -32.80
N GLY A 42 -22.17 -43.64 -31.64
CA GLY A 42 -21.82 -44.27 -30.36
C GLY A 42 -20.61 -43.68 -29.64
N LEU A 43 -20.02 -42.60 -30.16
CA LEU A 43 -18.92 -41.90 -29.47
C LEU A 43 -19.44 -41.04 -28.33
N VAL A 44 -18.61 -40.91 -27.30
CA VAL A 44 -18.85 -40.14 -26.08
C VAL A 44 -17.76 -39.09 -25.91
N GLY A 45 -18.16 -37.83 -25.75
CA GLY A 45 -17.30 -36.69 -25.49
C GLY A 45 -17.46 -36.18 -24.07
N LEU A 46 -16.35 -35.76 -23.47
CA LEU A 46 -16.30 -35.24 -22.12
C LEU A 46 -15.95 -33.75 -22.10
N GLY A 47 -16.71 -32.99 -21.32
CA GLY A 47 -16.50 -31.57 -21.10
C GLY A 47 -16.78 -31.18 -19.66
N GLU A 48 -16.31 -30.02 -19.23
CA GLU A 48 -16.48 -29.57 -17.85
C GLU A 48 -16.64 -28.05 -17.77
N SER A 49 -17.49 -27.60 -16.86
CA SER A 49 -17.62 -26.19 -16.47
C SER A 49 -17.91 -26.04 -14.98
N GLU A 50 -17.70 -24.84 -14.44
CA GLU A 50 -18.09 -24.50 -13.05
C GLU A 50 -19.62 -24.57 -12.87
N ARG A 51 -20.37 -24.03 -13.85
CA ARG A 51 -21.83 -23.96 -13.81
C ARG A 51 -22.44 -24.67 -15.01
N THR A 52 -23.64 -25.21 -14.84
CA THR A 52 -24.40 -25.82 -15.93
C THR A 52 -24.80 -24.76 -16.96
N GLU A 53 -24.51 -25.03 -18.24
CA GLU A 53 -24.96 -24.22 -19.37
C GLU A 53 -26.49 -24.20 -19.45
N SER A 54 -27.05 -23.12 -19.98
CA SER A 54 -28.50 -23.05 -20.16
C SER A 54 -28.98 -24.09 -21.18
N GLN A 55 -30.25 -24.50 -21.07
CA GLN A 55 -30.85 -25.40 -22.05
C GLN A 55 -30.76 -24.83 -23.47
N GLU A 56 -30.96 -23.52 -23.63
CA GLU A 56 -30.85 -22.81 -24.89
C GLU A 56 -29.44 -22.91 -25.52
N VAL A 57 -28.39 -22.95 -24.70
CA VAL A 57 -27.02 -23.18 -25.18
C VAL A 57 -26.87 -24.64 -25.61
N MET A 58 -27.28 -25.60 -24.78
CA MET A 58 -27.18 -27.03 -25.08
C MET A 58 -27.96 -27.41 -26.36
N ASP A 59 -29.15 -26.85 -26.56
CA ASP A 59 -30.01 -27.12 -27.71
C ASP A 59 -29.35 -26.74 -29.05
N ARG A 60 -28.44 -25.76 -29.06
CA ARG A 60 -27.70 -25.38 -30.28
C ARG A 60 -26.82 -26.51 -30.78
N TYR A 61 -26.27 -27.32 -29.88
CA TYR A 61 -25.38 -28.43 -30.22
C TYR A 61 -26.16 -29.67 -30.68
N LEU A 62 -27.38 -29.90 -30.18
CA LEU A 62 -28.16 -31.10 -30.52
C LEU A 62 -28.43 -31.20 -32.04
N GLY A 63 -28.22 -32.39 -32.60
CA GLY A 63 -28.41 -32.67 -34.03
C GLY A 63 -27.30 -32.14 -34.96
N THR A 64 -26.36 -31.35 -34.43
CA THR A 64 -25.21 -30.85 -35.20
C THR A 64 -24.07 -31.87 -35.26
N ASN A 65 -23.13 -31.66 -36.17
CA ASN A 65 -21.89 -32.43 -36.22
C ASN A 65 -20.83 -31.74 -35.35
N PRO A 66 -20.10 -32.45 -34.44
CA PRO A 66 -19.05 -31.86 -33.60
C PRO A 66 -18.03 -30.98 -34.35
N PHE A 67 -17.70 -31.32 -35.61
CA PHE A 67 -16.77 -30.54 -36.44
C PHE A 67 -17.29 -29.14 -36.82
N GLN A 68 -18.59 -28.86 -36.65
CA GLN A 68 -19.15 -27.51 -36.82
C GLN A 68 -18.75 -26.56 -35.68
N TRP A 69 -18.26 -27.11 -34.57
CA TRP A 69 -17.86 -26.38 -33.35
C TRP A 69 -16.35 -26.25 -33.20
N MET A 70 -15.59 -26.42 -34.30
CA MET A 70 -14.16 -26.15 -34.29
C MET A 70 -13.92 -24.67 -33.98
N GLY A 71 -13.10 -24.40 -32.97
CA GLY A 71 -12.89 -23.05 -32.44
C GLY A 71 -14.13 -22.51 -31.69
N ASP A 72 -14.79 -23.34 -30.88
CA ASP A 72 -16.02 -22.97 -30.17
C ASP A 72 -15.89 -21.68 -29.35
N GLU A 73 -16.88 -20.80 -29.50
CA GLU A 73 -17.04 -19.50 -28.82
C GLU A 73 -18.35 -19.40 -28.04
N THR A 74 -19.09 -20.51 -27.92
CA THR A 74 -20.36 -20.55 -27.21
C THR A 74 -20.14 -21.01 -25.78
N SER A 75 -19.55 -22.20 -25.58
CA SER A 75 -19.30 -22.80 -24.27
C SER A 75 -17.92 -23.43 -24.21
N LEU A 76 -17.18 -23.15 -23.13
CA LEU A 76 -15.89 -23.81 -22.88
C LEU A 76 -16.07 -25.30 -22.56
N GLY A 77 -17.08 -25.64 -21.73
CA GLY A 77 -17.35 -27.01 -21.33
C GLY A 77 -17.85 -27.88 -22.49
N LEU A 78 -18.88 -27.43 -23.21
CA LEU A 78 -19.39 -28.19 -24.37
C LEU A 78 -18.38 -28.18 -25.52
N GLY A 79 -17.67 -27.07 -25.75
CA GLY A 79 -16.59 -27.02 -26.72
C GLY A 79 -15.49 -28.05 -26.43
N THR A 80 -15.14 -28.25 -25.15
CA THR A 80 -14.19 -29.31 -24.73
C THR A 80 -14.73 -30.70 -25.10
N ALA A 81 -16.02 -30.97 -24.84
CA ALA A 81 -16.65 -32.23 -25.26
C ALA A 81 -16.67 -32.41 -26.79
N MET A 82 -16.82 -31.32 -27.56
CA MET A 82 -16.77 -31.37 -29.01
C MET A 82 -15.37 -31.74 -29.50
N TYR A 83 -14.32 -31.16 -28.90
CA TYR A 83 -12.94 -31.50 -29.22
C TYR A 83 -12.59 -32.95 -28.86
N ASP A 84 -13.11 -33.46 -27.74
CA ASP A 84 -12.96 -34.87 -27.39
C ASP A 84 -13.60 -35.79 -28.43
N LEU A 85 -14.85 -35.50 -28.85
CA LEU A 85 -15.54 -36.23 -29.92
C LEU A 85 -14.80 -36.15 -31.26
N MET A 86 -14.32 -34.97 -31.63
CA MET A 86 -13.57 -34.76 -32.88
C MET A 86 -12.28 -35.61 -32.88
N GLY A 87 -11.53 -35.61 -31.78
CA GLY A 87 -10.30 -36.40 -31.65
C GLY A 87 -10.58 -37.89 -31.71
N LYS A 88 -11.60 -38.37 -30.98
CA LYS A 88 -12.04 -39.77 -31.00
C LYS A 88 -12.51 -40.20 -32.40
N ALA A 89 -13.30 -39.37 -33.09
CA ALA A 89 -13.77 -39.65 -34.44
C ALA A 89 -12.65 -39.67 -35.49
N ALA A 90 -11.63 -38.83 -35.32
CA ALA A 90 -10.47 -38.77 -36.22
C ALA A 90 -9.35 -39.76 -35.83
N GLY A 91 -9.42 -40.39 -34.66
CA GLY A 91 -8.36 -41.28 -34.17
C GLY A 91 -7.09 -40.56 -33.75
N VAL A 92 -7.18 -39.29 -33.34
CA VAL A 92 -6.03 -38.44 -33.00
C VAL A 92 -6.21 -37.76 -31.64
N PRO A 93 -5.11 -37.47 -30.91
CA PRO A 93 -5.17 -36.65 -29.70
C PRO A 93 -5.60 -35.21 -30.02
N VAL A 94 -6.28 -34.57 -29.07
CA VAL A 94 -6.89 -33.23 -29.24
C VAL A 94 -5.88 -32.17 -29.70
N TYR A 95 -4.62 -32.20 -29.27
CA TYR A 95 -3.61 -31.21 -29.71
C TYR A 95 -3.49 -31.13 -31.25
N GLN A 96 -3.69 -32.24 -31.98
CA GLN A 96 -3.58 -32.26 -33.45
C GLN A 96 -4.71 -31.49 -34.13
N LEU A 97 -5.83 -31.26 -33.44
CA LEU A 97 -6.93 -30.43 -33.93
C LEU A 97 -6.59 -28.93 -33.87
N PHE A 98 -5.60 -28.55 -33.07
CA PHE A 98 -5.11 -27.16 -32.97
C PHE A 98 -3.90 -26.90 -33.87
N GLY A 99 -3.01 -27.90 -34.05
CA GLY A 99 -1.84 -27.76 -34.89
C GLY A 99 -0.72 -28.75 -34.57
N GLN A 100 0.51 -28.36 -34.90
CA GLN A 100 1.70 -29.16 -34.62
C GLN A 100 1.99 -29.22 -33.11
N LYS A 101 2.60 -30.32 -32.67
CA LYS A 101 3.01 -30.48 -31.28
C LYS A 101 4.30 -29.70 -31.02
N HIS A 102 4.22 -28.62 -30.24
CA HIS A 102 5.39 -27.82 -29.87
C HIS A 102 6.09 -28.34 -28.62
N ARG A 103 5.37 -29.05 -27.74
CA ARG A 103 5.92 -29.62 -26.50
C ARG A 103 5.21 -30.90 -26.11
N SER A 104 5.98 -31.84 -25.57
CA SER A 104 5.48 -33.13 -25.06
C SER A 104 5.18 -33.15 -23.57
N TRP A 105 5.69 -32.14 -22.87
CA TRP A 105 5.52 -31.91 -21.45
C TRP A 105 5.16 -30.44 -21.28
N VAL A 106 4.02 -30.16 -20.68
CA VAL A 106 3.48 -28.80 -20.49
C VAL A 106 3.81 -28.35 -19.07
N PRO A 107 4.47 -27.20 -18.87
CA PRO A 107 4.75 -26.71 -17.53
C PRO A 107 3.44 -26.39 -16.80
N VAL A 108 3.36 -26.73 -15.51
CA VAL A 108 2.18 -26.54 -14.67
C VAL A 108 2.59 -26.01 -13.30
N ALA A 109 1.76 -25.13 -12.72
CA ALA A 109 1.88 -24.71 -11.34
C ALA A 109 0.71 -25.22 -10.52
N ALA A 110 0.98 -25.50 -9.25
CA ALA A 110 -0.07 -25.65 -8.25
C ALA A 110 -0.72 -24.29 -7.99
N TRP A 111 -1.94 -24.30 -7.48
CA TRP A 111 -2.68 -23.10 -7.12
C TRP A 111 -3.28 -23.22 -5.72
N THR A 112 -3.23 -22.13 -4.96
CA THR A 112 -3.94 -21.99 -3.68
C THR A 112 -4.33 -20.53 -3.44
N VAL A 113 -4.86 -20.23 -2.26
CA VAL A 113 -5.19 -18.89 -1.79
C VAL A 113 -4.32 -18.51 -0.60
N SER A 114 -4.21 -17.21 -0.32
CA SER A 114 -3.49 -16.68 0.84
C SER A 114 -4.13 -17.13 2.17
N THR A 115 -3.28 -17.36 3.18
CA THR A 115 -3.68 -17.73 4.56
C THR A 115 -2.47 -17.56 5.51
N HIS A 116 -2.60 -17.98 6.77
CA HIS A 116 -1.52 -17.90 7.77
C HIS A 116 -0.16 -18.39 7.21
N PRO A 117 0.96 -17.71 7.54
CA PRO A 117 2.29 -18.05 7.01
C PRO A 117 2.68 -19.53 7.14
N GLU A 118 2.40 -20.16 8.27
CA GLU A 118 2.72 -21.58 8.51
C GLU A 118 1.91 -22.53 7.61
N ARG A 119 0.68 -22.17 7.24
CA ARG A 119 -0.14 -22.94 6.30
C ARG A 119 0.35 -22.76 4.87
N MET A 120 0.77 -21.55 4.50
CA MET A 120 1.41 -21.29 3.21
C MET A 120 2.70 -22.12 3.06
N ALA A 121 3.50 -22.23 4.12
CA ALA A 121 4.67 -23.12 4.14
C ALA A 121 4.26 -24.60 3.95
N ALA A 122 3.23 -25.07 4.66
CA ALA A 122 2.72 -26.43 4.51
C ALA A 122 2.26 -26.72 3.06
N ALA A 123 1.60 -25.76 2.40
CA ALA A 123 1.18 -25.87 1.00
C ALA A 123 2.38 -26.03 0.05
N VAL A 124 3.45 -25.24 0.24
CA VAL A 124 4.69 -25.39 -0.55
C VAL A 124 5.30 -26.78 -0.39
N ALA A 125 5.41 -27.27 0.85
CA ALA A 125 5.97 -28.60 1.11
C ALA A 125 5.13 -29.72 0.47
N ASP A 126 3.81 -29.60 0.53
CA ASP A 126 2.87 -30.57 -0.03
C ASP A 126 2.91 -30.58 -1.57
N TYR A 127 2.81 -29.42 -2.22
CA TYR A 127 2.86 -29.34 -3.67
C TYR A 127 4.22 -29.74 -4.24
N ALA A 128 5.31 -29.42 -3.55
CA ALA A 128 6.63 -29.93 -3.90
C ALA A 128 6.69 -31.45 -3.87
N GLN A 129 6.10 -32.09 -2.85
CA GLN A 129 6.01 -33.55 -2.74
C GLN A 129 5.16 -34.17 -3.85
N GLN A 130 4.11 -33.48 -4.30
CA GLN A 130 3.28 -33.88 -5.43
C GLN A 130 3.99 -33.72 -6.79
N GLY A 131 5.18 -33.12 -6.82
CA GLY A 131 5.99 -32.96 -8.02
C GLY A 131 5.82 -31.62 -8.73
N TYR A 132 5.17 -30.63 -8.12
CA TYR A 132 5.15 -29.26 -8.63
C TYR A 132 6.46 -28.53 -8.32
N THR A 133 6.86 -27.62 -9.20
CA THR A 133 8.01 -26.72 -9.00
C THR A 133 7.60 -25.25 -8.97
N TRP A 134 6.32 -24.97 -9.20
CA TRP A 134 5.73 -23.65 -9.15
C TRP A 134 4.43 -23.70 -8.34
N MET A 135 4.17 -22.66 -7.56
CA MET A 135 2.88 -22.42 -6.92
C MET A 135 2.42 -21.00 -7.19
N LYS A 136 1.21 -20.86 -7.71
CA LYS A 136 0.48 -19.60 -7.79
C LYS A 136 -0.42 -19.44 -6.57
N PHE A 137 -0.53 -18.23 -6.03
CA PHE A 137 -1.55 -17.95 -5.03
C PHE A 137 -2.08 -16.51 -5.15
N HIS A 138 -3.38 -16.34 -4.90
CA HIS A 138 -3.97 -15.02 -4.72
C HIS A 138 -3.50 -14.42 -3.40
N LEU A 139 -3.02 -13.19 -3.43
CA LEU A 139 -2.72 -12.46 -2.22
C LEU A 139 -4.02 -12.04 -1.52
N SER A 140 -3.90 -11.74 -0.24
CA SER A 140 -4.97 -11.11 0.53
C SER A 140 -4.37 -10.08 1.45
N PRO A 141 -4.99 -8.91 1.58
CA PRO A 141 -4.44 -7.89 2.44
C PRO A 141 -4.89 -8.07 3.90
N PHE A 142 -5.59 -9.17 4.20
CA PHE A 142 -5.77 -9.67 5.56
C PHE A 142 -4.59 -10.55 6.02
N GLU A 143 -3.59 -10.77 5.16
CA GLU A 143 -2.37 -11.50 5.48
C GLU A 143 -1.15 -10.66 5.07
N ASN A 144 -0.02 -10.86 5.75
CA ASN A 144 1.23 -10.20 5.38
C ASN A 144 2.03 -11.08 4.41
N VAL A 145 2.13 -10.65 3.15
CA VAL A 145 2.81 -11.38 2.07
C VAL A 145 4.30 -11.60 2.34
N ILE A 146 4.93 -10.72 3.11
CA ILE A 146 6.35 -10.85 3.47
C ILE A 146 6.52 -12.02 4.45
N ASP A 147 5.70 -12.07 5.50
CA ASP A 147 5.74 -13.16 6.49
C ASP A 147 5.42 -14.52 5.83
N GLN A 148 4.45 -14.54 4.92
CA GLN A 148 4.13 -15.71 4.11
C GLN A 148 5.30 -16.14 3.23
N THR A 149 5.94 -15.20 2.53
CA THR A 149 7.09 -15.48 1.66
C THR A 149 8.27 -16.03 2.46
N GLU A 150 8.56 -15.45 3.62
CA GLU A 150 9.59 -15.95 4.53
C GLU A 150 9.30 -17.37 4.99
N ALA A 151 8.07 -17.66 5.42
CA ALA A 151 7.67 -19.00 5.87
C ALA A 151 7.76 -20.03 4.74
N MET A 152 7.24 -19.70 3.55
CA MET A 152 7.33 -20.54 2.35
C MET A 152 8.78 -20.82 1.95
N GLN A 153 9.67 -19.83 2.04
CA GLN A 153 11.07 -20.00 1.65
C GLN A 153 11.84 -20.98 2.54
N ARG A 154 11.49 -21.07 3.82
CA ARG A 154 12.15 -21.99 4.76
C ARG A 154 11.98 -23.46 4.37
N VAL A 155 10.91 -23.78 3.66
CA VAL A 155 10.54 -25.17 3.32
C VAL A 155 10.60 -25.48 1.83
N ALA A 156 10.69 -24.46 0.98
CA ALA A 156 10.78 -24.60 -0.47
C ALA A 156 12.06 -25.37 -0.87
N PRO A 157 11.96 -26.42 -1.69
CA PRO A 157 13.15 -27.05 -2.24
C PRO A 157 13.84 -26.14 -3.25
N GLU A 158 15.11 -26.41 -3.54
CA GLU A 158 15.86 -25.68 -4.54
C GLU A 158 15.14 -25.70 -5.90
N GLY A 159 15.02 -24.53 -6.52
CA GLY A 159 14.34 -24.37 -7.81
C GLY A 159 12.81 -24.18 -7.74
N PHE A 160 12.19 -24.35 -6.57
CA PHE A 160 10.77 -24.01 -6.41
C PHE A 160 10.54 -22.50 -6.53
N ARG A 161 9.43 -22.10 -7.16
CA ARG A 161 9.10 -20.69 -7.41
C ARG A 161 7.66 -20.34 -7.08
N LEU A 162 7.45 -19.09 -6.67
CA LEU A 162 6.15 -18.51 -6.40
C LEU A 162 5.70 -17.60 -7.54
N HIS A 163 4.43 -17.71 -7.88
CA HIS A 163 3.70 -16.80 -8.75
C HIS A 163 2.71 -16.00 -7.90
N TYR A 164 3.01 -14.73 -7.65
CA TYR A 164 2.19 -13.86 -6.81
C TYR A 164 1.11 -13.19 -7.66
N ASP A 165 -0.16 -13.37 -7.30
CA ASP A 165 -1.28 -12.74 -7.99
C ASP A 165 -1.87 -11.60 -7.14
N PHE A 166 -1.64 -10.36 -7.59
CA PHE A 166 -2.11 -9.13 -6.97
C PHE A 166 -3.52 -8.73 -7.40
N THR A 167 -4.10 -9.46 -8.37
CA THR A 167 -5.50 -9.36 -8.81
C THR A 167 -5.93 -7.91 -9.11
N MET A 168 -5.24 -7.30 -10.08
CA MET A 168 -5.49 -5.93 -10.56
C MET A 168 -5.31 -4.85 -9.47
N HIS A 169 -4.25 -4.96 -8.65
CA HIS A 169 -3.87 -3.92 -7.69
C HIS A 169 -4.96 -3.57 -6.65
N GLY A 170 -5.20 -4.47 -5.70
CA GLY A 170 -6.26 -4.35 -4.66
C GLY A 170 -5.89 -3.63 -3.36
N THR A 171 -4.81 -2.86 -3.35
CA THR A 171 -4.18 -2.29 -2.14
C THR A 171 -3.57 -0.93 -2.46
N ASP A 172 -3.36 -0.10 -1.42
CA ASP A 172 -2.63 1.17 -1.53
C ASP A 172 -1.09 0.99 -1.40
N ASP A 173 -0.59 -0.25 -1.49
CA ASP A 173 0.84 -0.52 -1.52
C ASP A 173 1.52 0.18 -2.68
N HIS A 174 2.70 0.75 -2.43
CA HIS A 174 3.54 1.17 -3.52
C HIS A 174 4.22 -0.03 -4.19
N MET A 175 3.61 -0.46 -5.30
CA MET A 175 3.92 -1.71 -5.97
C MET A 175 5.39 -1.87 -6.37
N PRO A 176 6.06 -0.92 -7.05
CA PRO A 176 7.49 -1.05 -7.35
C PRO A 176 8.35 -1.45 -6.15
N SER A 177 8.12 -0.86 -4.98
CA SER A 177 8.90 -1.16 -3.77
C SER A 177 8.52 -2.49 -3.14
N LEU A 178 7.23 -2.86 -3.15
CA LEU A 178 6.78 -4.16 -2.70
C LEU A 178 7.38 -5.28 -3.57
N LEU A 179 7.35 -5.10 -4.89
CA LEU A 179 7.93 -6.05 -5.85
C LEU A 179 9.45 -6.15 -5.68
N ASP A 180 10.15 -5.04 -5.48
CA ASP A 180 11.60 -5.04 -5.19
C ASP A 180 11.92 -5.84 -3.92
N ARG A 181 11.15 -5.64 -2.84
CA ARG A 181 11.30 -6.39 -1.58
C ARG A 181 11.02 -7.89 -1.75
N LEU A 182 9.95 -8.25 -2.45
CA LEU A 182 9.61 -9.64 -2.72
C LEU A 182 10.67 -10.31 -3.62
N ALA A 183 11.24 -9.58 -4.57
CA ALA A 183 12.23 -10.12 -5.48
C ALA A 183 13.56 -10.52 -4.81
N GLU A 184 13.85 -9.97 -3.63
CA GLU A 184 15.02 -10.36 -2.82
C GLU A 184 14.94 -11.82 -2.33
N TYR A 185 13.74 -12.40 -2.27
CA TYR A 185 13.56 -13.80 -1.91
C TYR A 185 13.85 -14.71 -3.12
N PRO A 186 14.81 -15.66 -3.03
CA PRO A 186 15.10 -16.62 -4.10
C PRO A 186 13.89 -17.40 -4.64
N ILE A 187 12.88 -17.65 -3.80
CA ILE A 187 11.66 -18.34 -4.22
C ILE A 187 10.72 -17.47 -5.05
N ALA A 188 10.91 -16.15 -5.09
CA ALA A 188 10.05 -15.28 -5.87
C ALA A 188 10.26 -15.52 -7.38
N GLY A 189 9.19 -15.95 -8.05
CA GLY A 189 9.21 -16.36 -9.44
C GLY A 189 8.74 -15.26 -10.39
N CYS A 190 7.50 -14.80 -10.24
CA CYS A 190 6.90 -13.76 -11.08
C CYS A 190 5.72 -13.04 -10.38
N PHE A 191 5.33 -11.89 -10.92
CA PHE A 191 4.29 -11.02 -10.37
C PHE A 191 3.16 -10.84 -11.39
N GLU A 192 1.96 -11.31 -11.06
CA GLU A 192 0.73 -11.17 -11.86
C GLU A 192 -0.11 -9.99 -11.41
N ASP A 193 -0.50 -9.18 -12.39
CA ASP A 193 -1.35 -8.01 -12.26
C ASP A 193 -1.02 -7.03 -11.11
N PRO A 194 0.25 -6.59 -10.96
CA PRO A 194 0.64 -5.65 -9.92
C PRO A 194 -0.01 -4.27 -10.02
N LEU A 195 -0.48 -3.85 -11.20
CA LEU A 195 -1.11 -2.54 -11.46
C LEU A 195 -2.51 -2.69 -12.08
N PRO A 196 -3.36 -1.65 -12.10
CA PRO A 196 -4.62 -1.68 -12.84
C PRO A 196 -4.38 -1.96 -14.33
N GLY A 197 -5.21 -2.82 -14.95
CA GLY A 197 -5.00 -3.29 -16.33
C GLY A 197 -5.07 -2.18 -17.39
N GLU A 198 -5.66 -1.04 -17.07
CA GLU A 198 -5.74 0.15 -17.90
C GLU A 198 -4.41 0.92 -18.00
N ASP A 199 -3.52 0.78 -17.02
CA ASP A 199 -2.27 1.54 -16.92
C ASP A 199 -1.12 0.86 -17.67
N LEU A 200 -1.25 0.78 -18.99
CA LEU A 200 -0.23 0.13 -19.84
C LEU A 200 1.13 0.84 -19.78
N ASP A 201 1.15 2.15 -19.59
CA ASP A 201 2.40 2.93 -19.49
C ASP A 201 3.12 2.61 -18.18
N GLY A 202 2.38 2.57 -17.06
CA GLY A 202 2.91 2.12 -15.76
C GLY A 202 3.43 0.70 -15.81
N TYR A 203 2.74 -0.22 -16.49
CA TYR A 203 3.27 -1.58 -16.70
C TYR A 203 4.57 -1.61 -17.52
N ILE A 204 4.69 -0.82 -18.59
CA ILE A 204 5.91 -0.75 -19.41
C ILE A 204 7.08 -0.27 -18.57
N GLU A 205 6.89 0.78 -17.76
CA GLU A 205 7.91 1.27 -16.84
C GLU A 205 8.26 0.22 -15.77
N LEU A 206 7.24 -0.36 -15.13
CA LEU A 206 7.41 -1.36 -14.09
C LEU A 206 8.20 -2.57 -14.59
N LYS A 207 7.87 -3.07 -15.78
CA LYS A 207 8.57 -4.19 -16.42
C LYS A 207 10.07 -3.89 -16.63
N VAL A 208 10.43 -2.66 -17.00
CA VAL A 208 11.85 -2.28 -17.18
C VAL A 208 12.61 -2.31 -15.86
N ARG A 209 11.95 -1.97 -14.74
CA ARG A 209 12.55 -1.95 -13.40
C ARG A 209 12.52 -3.32 -12.70
N ALA A 210 11.49 -4.13 -12.96
CA ALA A 210 11.20 -5.32 -12.19
C ALA A 210 12.33 -6.36 -12.28
N LYS A 211 12.75 -6.88 -11.12
CA LYS A 211 13.77 -7.93 -11.00
C LYS A 211 13.24 -9.34 -11.34
N ARG A 212 11.92 -9.49 -11.44
CA ARG A 212 11.21 -10.74 -11.77
C ARG A 212 10.19 -10.46 -12.88
N PRO A 213 9.87 -11.47 -13.71
CA PRO A 213 8.89 -11.33 -14.78
C PRO A 213 7.55 -10.77 -14.30
N ILE A 214 7.00 -9.83 -15.08
CA ILE A 214 5.64 -9.34 -14.94
C ILE A 214 4.70 -10.16 -15.82
N VAL A 215 3.60 -10.63 -15.24
CA VAL A 215 2.53 -11.36 -15.93
C VAL A 215 1.30 -10.47 -15.97
N LEU A 216 0.71 -10.30 -17.16
CA LEU A 216 -0.55 -9.58 -17.32
C LEU A 216 -1.68 -10.57 -17.61
N HIS A 217 -2.76 -10.50 -16.86
CA HIS A 217 -3.94 -11.37 -16.98
C HIS A 217 -5.19 -10.55 -17.36
N HIS A 218 -5.38 -9.36 -16.78
CA HIS A 218 -6.53 -8.52 -17.09
C HIS A 218 -6.20 -7.45 -18.15
N PHE A 219 -6.73 -7.63 -19.36
CA PHE A 219 -6.50 -6.75 -20.51
C PHE A 219 -7.79 -6.04 -20.96
N PRO A 220 -7.91 -4.72 -20.79
CA PRO A 220 -9.10 -3.96 -21.21
C PRO A 220 -9.42 -4.06 -22.70
N THR A 221 -8.43 -4.31 -23.56
CA THR A 221 -8.61 -4.46 -25.02
C THR A 221 -8.42 -5.91 -25.50
N ALA A 222 -8.68 -6.88 -24.62
CA ALA A 222 -8.69 -8.31 -24.93
C ALA A 222 -7.35 -8.83 -25.54
N ALA A 223 -6.24 -8.33 -25.01
CA ALA A 223 -4.86 -8.66 -25.38
C ALA A 223 -4.46 -8.25 -26.81
N THR A 224 -5.14 -7.26 -27.40
CA THR A 224 -4.84 -6.78 -28.76
C THR A 224 -3.84 -5.64 -28.75
N TYR A 225 -4.15 -4.53 -28.09
CA TYR A 225 -3.23 -3.40 -28.01
C TYR A 225 -2.08 -3.69 -27.03
N GLU A 226 -2.37 -4.45 -25.97
CA GLU A 226 -1.41 -4.78 -24.93
C GLU A 226 -0.23 -5.59 -25.50
N VAL A 227 -0.47 -6.64 -26.28
CA VAL A 227 0.63 -7.43 -26.85
C VAL A 227 1.53 -6.60 -27.78
N MET A 228 0.97 -5.62 -28.51
CA MET A 228 1.73 -4.76 -29.41
C MET A 228 2.62 -3.78 -28.65
N ARG A 229 2.15 -3.29 -27.49
CA ARG A 229 2.88 -2.37 -26.59
C ARG A 229 3.88 -3.10 -25.69
N ARG A 230 3.71 -4.41 -25.49
CA ARG A 230 4.57 -5.29 -24.66
C ARG A 230 4.75 -4.84 -23.19
N PRO A 231 3.67 -4.51 -22.46
CA PRO A 231 3.70 -4.06 -21.06
C PRO A 231 4.13 -5.15 -20.07
N ALA A 232 4.13 -6.43 -20.47
CA ALA A 232 4.47 -7.56 -19.59
C ALA A 232 5.47 -8.52 -20.26
N ASP A 233 6.06 -9.41 -19.47
CA ASP A 233 6.97 -10.47 -19.92
C ASP A 233 6.21 -11.73 -20.36
N ALA A 234 5.06 -11.98 -19.75
CA ALA A 234 4.15 -13.05 -20.14
C ALA A 234 2.68 -12.62 -19.99
N TYR A 235 1.78 -13.34 -20.65
CA TYR A 235 0.35 -13.09 -20.61
C TYR A 235 -0.40 -14.31 -20.07
N MET A 236 -1.53 -14.11 -19.39
CA MET A 236 -2.39 -15.20 -18.90
C MET A 236 -3.79 -15.09 -19.49
N LEU A 237 -4.27 -16.16 -20.13
CA LEU A 237 -5.66 -16.25 -20.57
C LEU A 237 -6.45 -17.12 -19.58
N GLY A 238 -7.30 -16.48 -18.78
CA GLY A 238 -8.17 -17.14 -17.79
C GLY A 238 -9.54 -17.51 -18.36
N HIS A 239 -9.94 -18.78 -18.26
CA HIS A 239 -11.29 -19.29 -18.55
C HIS A 239 -11.82 -18.94 -19.95
N MET A 240 -10.92 -18.75 -20.91
CA MET A 240 -11.25 -18.34 -22.27
C MET A 240 -11.87 -19.49 -23.06
N ARG A 241 -12.91 -19.19 -23.84
CA ARG A 241 -13.49 -20.14 -24.80
C ARG A 241 -12.45 -20.55 -25.84
N ILE A 242 -12.58 -21.75 -26.40
CA ILE A 242 -11.54 -22.38 -27.21
C ILE A 242 -11.16 -21.54 -28.43
N GLY A 243 -12.14 -21.03 -29.18
CA GLY A 243 -11.90 -20.18 -30.34
C GLY A 243 -11.20 -18.88 -29.99
N ASP A 244 -11.57 -18.29 -28.86
CA ASP A 244 -10.91 -17.08 -28.37
C ASP A 244 -9.46 -17.33 -27.96
N ALA A 245 -9.22 -18.40 -27.20
CA ALA A 245 -7.88 -18.81 -26.78
C ALA A 245 -6.98 -19.10 -27.99
N GLN A 246 -7.49 -19.81 -29.00
CA GLN A 246 -6.76 -20.11 -30.23
C GLN A 246 -6.33 -18.85 -30.99
N ARG A 247 -7.23 -17.86 -31.11
CA ARG A 247 -6.88 -16.56 -31.75
C ARG A 247 -5.78 -15.83 -31.00
N ARG A 248 -5.88 -15.74 -29.67
CA ARG A 248 -4.89 -14.99 -28.86
C ARG A 248 -3.56 -15.74 -28.82
N ALA A 249 -3.58 -17.07 -28.76
CA ALA A 249 -2.39 -17.88 -28.90
C ALA A 249 -1.66 -17.62 -30.22
N GLY A 250 -2.38 -17.50 -31.33
CA GLY A 250 -1.82 -17.12 -32.63
C GLY A 250 -1.21 -15.70 -32.63
N LEU A 251 -1.90 -14.75 -32.00
CA LEU A 251 -1.42 -13.38 -31.84
C LEU A 251 -0.14 -13.31 -30.99
N PHE A 252 -0.12 -14.00 -29.84
CA PHE A 252 1.06 -14.11 -28.98
C PHE A 252 2.22 -14.79 -29.69
N ALA A 253 1.94 -15.83 -30.48
CA ALA A 253 2.96 -16.48 -31.30
C ALA A 253 3.56 -15.53 -32.35
N ALA A 254 2.73 -14.74 -33.04
CA ALA A 254 3.20 -13.75 -34.00
C ALA A 254 4.04 -12.64 -33.34
N ALA A 255 3.71 -12.27 -32.09
CA ALA A 255 4.44 -11.28 -31.32
C ALA A 255 5.68 -11.84 -30.59
N GLY A 256 5.88 -13.17 -30.58
CA GLY A 256 6.91 -13.83 -29.79
C GLY A 256 6.70 -13.72 -28.28
N ALA A 257 5.45 -13.53 -27.83
CA ALA A 257 5.09 -13.32 -26.44
C ALA A 257 4.78 -14.66 -25.74
N PRO A 258 5.47 -15.00 -24.63
CA PRO A 258 5.10 -16.12 -23.77
C PRO A 258 3.71 -15.94 -23.17
N PHE A 259 2.96 -17.03 -23.03
CA PHE A 259 1.70 -17.01 -22.30
C PHE A 259 1.40 -18.34 -21.62
N MET A 260 0.40 -18.32 -20.74
CA MET A 260 -0.21 -19.47 -20.09
C MET A 260 -1.73 -19.45 -20.22
N LEU A 261 -2.35 -20.61 -20.03
CA LEU A 261 -3.78 -20.73 -19.80
C LEU A 261 -4.04 -20.96 -18.31
N GLN A 262 -5.09 -20.34 -17.78
CA GLN A 262 -5.67 -20.66 -16.48
C GLN A 262 -7.11 -21.13 -16.67
N ASN A 263 -7.38 -22.42 -16.46
CA ASN A 263 -8.74 -22.97 -16.52
C ASN A 263 -8.96 -23.90 -15.32
N SER A 264 -9.72 -23.44 -14.34
CA SER A 264 -9.94 -24.20 -13.10
C SER A 264 -10.96 -25.33 -13.27
N GLY A 265 -10.58 -26.56 -12.93
CA GLY A 265 -11.44 -27.73 -13.02
C GLY A 265 -10.74 -29.04 -12.61
N SER A 266 -11.37 -30.16 -12.94
CA SER A 266 -10.82 -31.51 -12.71
C SER A 266 -9.81 -31.90 -13.80
N ASP A 267 -9.48 -33.20 -13.85
CA ASP A 267 -8.65 -33.79 -14.88
C ASP A 267 -9.15 -33.58 -16.32
N ILE A 268 -10.46 -33.37 -16.53
CA ILE A 268 -11.02 -33.08 -17.87
C ILE A 268 -10.51 -31.72 -18.34
N THR A 269 -10.70 -30.67 -17.53
CA THR A 269 -10.19 -29.33 -17.81
C THR A 269 -8.67 -29.32 -17.92
N ARG A 270 -7.98 -30.07 -17.04
CA ARG A 270 -6.52 -30.20 -17.08
C ARG A 270 -6.01 -30.84 -18.36
N ALA A 271 -6.65 -31.91 -18.83
CA ALA A 271 -6.31 -32.57 -20.09
C ALA A 271 -6.50 -31.62 -21.29
N MET A 272 -7.64 -30.94 -21.37
CA MET A 272 -7.92 -29.99 -22.44
C MET A 272 -6.91 -28.84 -22.48
N THR A 273 -6.62 -28.26 -21.31
CA THR A 273 -5.64 -27.17 -21.16
C THR A 273 -4.24 -27.63 -21.54
N THR A 274 -3.86 -28.86 -21.18
CA THR A 274 -2.58 -29.49 -21.58
C THR A 274 -2.50 -29.66 -23.10
N HIS A 275 -3.54 -30.14 -23.77
CA HIS A 275 -3.56 -30.27 -25.24
C HIS A 275 -3.43 -28.92 -25.95
N MET A 276 -4.17 -27.90 -25.49
CA MET A 276 -4.06 -26.53 -26.03
C MET A 276 -2.65 -25.98 -25.85
N MET A 277 -2.13 -26.02 -24.63
CA MET A 277 -0.77 -25.57 -24.33
C MET A 277 0.28 -26.39 -25.08
N ALA A 278 0.04 -27.66 -25.43
CA ALA A 278 0.97 -28.44 -26.24
C ALA A 278 1.09 -27.97 -27.70
N ALA A 279 -0.03 -27.49 -28.25
CA ALA A 279 -0.16 -27.08 -29.65
C ALA A 279 0.08 -25.58 -29.87
N PHE A 280 0.02 -24.74 -28.84
CA PHE A 280 0.20 -23.30 -28.99
C PHE A 280 1.69 -22.91 -28.95
N PRO A 281 2.27 -22.29 -30.00
CA PRO A 281 3.72 -22.12 -30.14
C PRO A 281 4.41 -21.48 -28.93
N THR A 282 3.86 -20.38 -28.39
CA THR A 282 4.45 -19.64 -27.25
C THR A 282 3.79 -19.93 -25.89
N GLY A 283 2.93 -20.95 -25.81
CA GLY A 283 2.33 -21.47 -24.57
C GLY A 283 3.37 -22.17 -23.68
N SER A 284 4.34 -21.40 -23.19
CA SER A 284 5.59 -21.89 -22.57
C SER A 284 5.73 -21.54 -21.09
N PHE A 285 4.80 -20.75 -20.56
CA PHE A 285 4.72 -20.43 -19.14
C PHE A 285 3.82 -21.46 -18.42
N HIS A 286 3.90 -21.59 -17.09
CA HIS A 286 3.24 -22.68 -16.35
C HIS A 286 1.72 -22.59 -16.33
N THR A 287 0.98 -23.53 -16.93
CA THR A 287 -0.48 -23.49 -16.86
C THR A 287 -1.00 -23.69 -15.42
N VAL A 288 -2.20 -23.18 -15.13
CA VAL A 288 -2.88 -23.33 -13.85
C VAL A 288 -4.26 -23.94 -14.06
N THR A 289 -4.56 -25.03 -13.37
CA THR A 289 -5.87 -25.70 -13.49
C THR A 289 -6.58 -25.90 -12.17
N ALA A 290 -5.93 -25.57 -11.05
CA ALA A 290 -6.45 -25.73 -9.70
C ALA A 290 -6.97 -27.14 -9.41
N THR A 291 -6.49 -28.16 -10.14
CA THR A 291 -7.00 -29.55 -10.02
C THR A 291 -6.53 -30.17 -8.71
N GLU A 292 -5.32 -29.82 -8.28
CA GLU A 292 -4.67 -30.22 -7.05
C GLU A 292 -5.40 -29.81 -5.77
N ILE A 293 -6.27 -28.78 -5.81
CA ILE A 293 -7.04 -28.38 -4.62
C ILE A 293 -8.14 -29.38 -4.29
N LEU A 294 -8.58 -30.17 -5.27
CA LEU A 294 -9.63 -31.16 -5.12
C LEU A 294 -9.00 -32.49 -4.70
N GLN A 295 -9.55 -33.13 -3.67
CA GLN A 295 -9.17 -34.48 -3.26
C GLN A 295 -9.78 -35.53 -4.20
N ASP A 296 -11.01 -35.29 -4.62
CA ASP A 296 -11.80 -36.24 -5.38
C ASP A 296 -11.39 -36.27 -6.86
N ARG A 297 -11.33 -37.48 -7.42
CA ARG A 297 -10.88 -37.77 -8.79
C ARG A 297 -11.83 -38.78 -9.40
N PHE A 298 -12.48 -38.44 -10.50
CA PHE A 298 -13.49 -39.26 -11.19
C PHE A 298 -13.11 -39.62 -12.63
N VAL A 299 -11.80 -39.60 -12.92
CA VAL A 299 -11.23 -40.22 -14.12
C VAL A 299 -10.44 -41.46 -13.71
N THR A 300 -10.38 -42.43 -14.61
CA THR A 300 -9.67 -43.71 -14.37
C THR A 300 -8.16 -43.52 -14.22
N GLU A 301 -7.56 -42.59 -14.98
CA GLU A 301 -6.13 -42.26 -14.93
C GLU A 301 -5.92 -40.73 -14.79
N PRO A 302 -5.70 -40.21 -13.56
CA PRO A 302 -5.44 -38.79 -13.33
C PRO A 302 -4.10 -38.31 -13.90
N LEU A 303 -4.07 -37.06 -14.40
CA LEU A 303 -2.89 -36.47 -15.05
C LEU A 303 -1.88 -35.87 -14.06
N ASN A 304 -1.24 -36.66 -13.20
CA ASN A 304 -0.38 -36.09 -12.16
C ASN A 304 0.90 -35.40 -12.71
N PRO A 305 1.32 -34.27 -12.11
CA PRO A 305 2.54 -33.58 -12.53
C PRO A 305 3.78 -34.42 -12.22
N VAL A 306 4.78 -34.31 -13.08
CA VAL A 306 6.10 -34.89 -12.89
C VAL A 306 7.13 -33.78 -13.08
N ASN A 307 7.80 -33.39 -12.00
CA ASN A 307 8.83 -32.35 -11.99
C ASN A 307 8.36 -31.00 -12.58
N GLY A 308 7.13 -30.58 -12.27
CA GLY A 308 6.53 -29.33 -12.74
C GLY A 308 5.92 -29.42 -14.13
N PHE A 309 5.76 -30.62 -14.71
CA PHE A 309 5.18 -30.79 -16.03
C PHE A 309 4.08 -31.85 -16.10
N LEU A 310 3.09 -31.61 -16.97
CA LEU A 310 2.06 -32.56 -17.36
C LEU A 310 2.43 -33.24 -18.68
N ARG A 311 2.28 -34.55 -18.74
CA ARG A 311 2.47 -35.30 -19.99
C ARG A 311 1.28 -35.08 -20.92
N VAL A 312 1.56 -34.68 -22.16
CA VAL A 312 0.52 -34.59 -23.20
C VAL A 312 0.11 -35.99 -23.63
N SER A 313 -1.19 -36.31 -23.57
CA SER A 313 -1.72 -37.60 -24.01
C SER A 313 -1.59 -37.78 -25.53
N GLU A 314 -1.30 -39.02 -25.95
CA GLU A 314 -1.28 -39.43 -27.36
C GLU A 314 -2.50 -40.27 -27.75
N ALA A 315 -3.41 -40.55 -26.80
CA ALA A 315 -4.63 -41.29 -27.06
C ALA A 315 -5.64 -40.42 -27.85
N PRO A 316 -6.54 -41.03 -28.66
CA PRO A 316 -7.60 -40.29 -29.34
C PRO A 316 -8.48 -39.48 -28.39
N GLY A 317 -8.81 -38.24 -28.76
CA GLY A 317 -9.57 -37.32 -27.91
C GLY A 317 -8.72 -36.67 -26.82
N LEU A 318 -9.34 -36.39 -25.67
CA LEU A 318 -8.65 -35.82 -24.50
C LEU A 318 -7.67 -36.81 -23.87
N GLY A 319 -7.95 -38.11 -24.03
CA GLY A 319 -7.18 -39.19 -23.41
C GLY A 319 -7.50 -39.38 -21.93
N VAL A 320 -8.72 -39.04 -21.50
CA VAL A 320 -9.26 -39.34 -20.18
C VAL A 320 -10.58 -40.09 -20.33
N GLU A 321 -10.87 -40.98 -19.40
CA GLU A 321 -12.11 -41.76 -19.34
C GLU A 321 -12.71 -41.65 -17.94
N LEU A 322 -14.04 -41.53 -17.87
CA LEU A 322 -14.77 -41.39 -16.60
C LEU A 322 -14.73 -42.68 -15.78
N ASP A 323 -14.59 -42.50 -14.47
CA ASP A 323 -14.91 -43.50 -13.46
C ASP A 323 -16.38 -43.32 -13.06
N GLU A 324 -17.26 -44.10 -13.70
CA GLU A 324 -18.71 -43.98 -13.55
C GLU A 324 -19.20 -44.23 -12.12
N GLU A 325 -18.50 -45.08 -11.35
CA GLU A 325 -18.83 -45.37 -9.96
C GLU A 325 -18.58 -44.14 -9.08
N LYS A 326 -17.41 -43.52 -9.22
CA LYS A 326 -17.07 -42.29 -8.49
C LYS A 326 -17.92 -41.10 -8.92
N MET A 327 -18.23 -40.98 -10.22
CA MET A 327 -19.15 -39.96 -10.70
C MET A 327 -20.51 -40.06 -10.00
N ALA A 328 -21.08 -41.27 -9.90
CA ALA A 328 -22.34 -41.50 -9.23
C ALA A 328 -22.26 -41.23 -7.71
N GLU A 329 -21.12 -41.51 -7.07
CA GLU A 329 -20.85 -41.13 -5.68
C GLU A 329 -20.88 -39.60 -5.50
N PHE A 330 -20.14 -38.86 -6.32
CA PHE A 330 -20.01 -37.41 -6.19
C PHE A 330 -21.24 -36.62 -6.64
N GLU A 331 -22.13 -37.20 -7.44
CA GLU A 331 -23.47 -36.65 -7.73
C GLU A 331 -24.40 -36.68 -6.52
N GLN A 332 -24.25 -37.70 -5.65
CA GLN A 332 -25.04 -37.85 -4.45
C GLN A 332 -24.43 -37.08 -3.26
N GLN A 333 -23.22 -36.58 -3.42
CA GLN A 333 -22.53 -35.86 -2.36
C GLN A 333 -23.18 -34.49 -2.12
N GLU A 334 -23.59 -34.28 -0.87
CA GLU A 334 -24.22 -33.04 -0.44
C GLU A 334 -23.23 -31.86 -0.49
N THR A 335 -23.76 -30.71 -0.87
CA THR A 335 -23.04 -29.43 -0.78
C THR A 335 -23.03 -28.98 0.67
N SER A 336 -21.86 -28.74 1.24
CA SER A 336 -21.76 -28.05 2.51
C SER A 336 -22.06 -26.56 2.31
N PRO A 337 -22.92 -25.93 3.14
CA PRO A 337 -23.06 -24.48 3.11
C PRO A 337 -21.72 -23.82 3.42
N SER A 338 -21.48 -22.65 2.85
CA SER A 338 -20.29 -21.86 3.20
C SER A 338 -20.30 -21.57 4.70
N ALA A 339 -19.21 -21.92 5.38
CA ALA A 339 -19.07 -21.66 6.81
C ALA A 339 -19.20 -20.16 7.09
N ARG A 340 -19.92 -19.81 8.17
CA ARG A 340 -19.91 -18.44 8.69
C ARG A 340 -18.62 -18.25 9.47
N PHE A 341 -17.96 -17.12 9.28
CA PHE A 341 -16.79 -16.75 10.04
C PHE A 341 -16.65 -15.23 10.15
N LEU A 342 -15.92 -14.78 11.15
CA LEU A 342 -15.45 -13.42 11.32
C LEU A 342 -13.95 -13.35 11.08
N LEU A 343 -13.49 -12.26 10.47
CA LEU A 343 -12.08 -11.89 10.36
C LEU A 343 -11.75 -10.90 11.48
N GLU A 344 -10.79 -11.28 12.32
CA GLU A 344 -10.22 -10.42 13.36
C GLU A 344 -8.75 -10.13 13.01
N THR A 345 -8.49 -8.96 12.43
CA THR A 345 -7.14 -8.52 12.06
C THR A 345 -6.61 -7.54 13.08
N ARG A 346 -5.45 -7.86 13.67
CA ARG A 346 -4.70 -6.97 14.56
C ARG A 346 -3.49 -6.43 13.82
N TYR A 347 -3.40 -5.11 13.73
CA TYR A 347 -2.28 -4.40 13.13
C TYR A 347 -1.26 -4.02 14.21
N ALA A 348 0.02 -3.94 13.85
CA ALA A 348 1.08 -3.58 14.79
C ALA A 348 0.91 -2.19 15.40
N ASN A 349 0.19 -1.27 14.72
CA ASN A 349 -0.16 0.06 15.25
C ASN A 349 -1.28 0.04 16.31
N GLY A 350 -1.69 -1.14 16.78
CA GLY A 350 -2.75 -1.32 17.78
C GLY A 350 -4.17 -1.33 17.20
N ALA A 351 -4.34 -1.10 15.89
CA ALA A 351 -5.66 -1.23 15.27
C ALA A 351 -6.12 -2.70 15.29
N HIS A 352 -7.41 -2.90 15.50
CA HIS A 352 -8.09 -4.18 15.54
C HIS A 352 -9.36 -4.06 14.70
N LEU A 353 -9.31 -4.67 13.52
CA LEU A 353 -10.43 -4.78 12.59
C LEU A 353 -11.19 -6.08 12.88
N ARG A 354 -12.49 -5.97 13.09
CA ARG A 354 -13.42 -7.09 13.04
C ARG A 354 -14.36 -6.90 11.86
N THR A 355 -14.38 -7.86 10.94
CA THR A 355 -15.23 -7.83 9.74
C THR A 355 -15.73 -9.23 9.39
N ARG A 356 -16.63 -9.33 8.41
CA ARG A 356 -17.10 -10.58 7.82
C ARG A 356 -16.92 -10.50 6.31
N LYS A 357 -16.88 -11.66 5.66
CA LYS A 357 -16.93 -11.71 4.19
C LYS A 357 -18.20 -11.02 3.68
N ASP A 358 -18.04 -10.05 2.77
CA ASP A 358 -19.19 -9.40 2.12
C ASP A 358 -19.88 -10.39 1.15
N PRO A 359 -21.16 -10.73 1.36
CA PRO A 359 -21.90 -11.63 0.49
C PRO A 359 -22.12 -11.09 -0.93
N ASN A 360 -22.01 -9.78 -1.13
CA ASN A 360 -22.15 -9.13 -2.44
C ASN A 360 -20.82 -8.99 -3.19
N ASN A 361 -19.69 -9.24 -2.51
CA ASN A 361 -18.36 -9.19 -3.10
C ASN A 361 -17.74 -10.60 -3.11
N PRO A 362 -17.88 -11.36 -4.22
CA PRO A 362 -17.33 -12.71 -4.31
C PRO A 362 -15.79 -12.74 -4.24
N HIS A 363 -15.12 -11.60 -4.43
CA HIS A 363 -13.68 -11.44 -4.35
C HIS A 363 -13.21 -10.78 -3.05
N PHE A 364 -14.08 -10.64 -2.03
CA PHE A 364 -13.77 -9.90 -0.80
C PHE A 364 -12.42 -10.25 -0.15
N MET A 365 -12.03 -11.52 -0.15
CA MET A 365 -10.75 -11.94 0.45
C MET A 365 -9.51 -11.41 -0.29
N VAL A 366 -9.66 -10.99 -1.55
CA VAL A 366 -8.58 -10.52 -2.44
C VAL A 366 -8.75 -9.03 -2.77
N ARG A 367 -10.00 -8.62 -3.02
CA ARG A 367 -10.44 -7.28 -3.41
C ARG A 367 -11.51 -6.74 -2.46
N PRO A 368 -11.20 -6.56 -1.16
CA PRO A 368 -12.14 -5.97 -0.22
C PRO A 368 -12.45 -4.50 -0.55
N ASP A 369 -11.61 -3.83 -1.34
CA ASP A 369 -11.79 -2.45 -1.82
C ASP A 369 -13.01 -2.24 -2.72
N TRP A 370 -13.51 -3.30 -3.38
CA TRP A 370 -14.75 -3.22 -4.18
C TRP A 370 -16.00 -2.99 -3.34
N SER A 371 -15.94 -3.36 -2.07
CA SER A 371 -16.96 -3.08 -1.05
C SER A 371 -16.46 -1.93 -0.19
N ARG A 372 -17.04 -0.73 -0.32
CA ARG A 372 -16.57 0.56 0.26
C ARG A 372 -16.62 0.68 1.81
N GLU A 373 -16.25 -0.36 2.54
CA GLU A 373 -16.41 -0.44 4.01
C GLU A 373 -15.11 -0.63 4.79
N LEU A 374 -13.95 -0.71 4.12
CA LEU A 374 -12.65 -0.93 4.76
C LEU A 374 -11.64 0.15 4.37
N PRO A 375 -10.74 0.58 5.29
CA PRO A 375 -9.61 1.42 4.94
C PRO A 375 -8.76 0.72 3.87
N PRO A 376 -8.05 1.48 3.01
CA PRO A 376 -7.26 0.90 1.94
C PRO A 376 -6.26 -0.10 2.51
N PRO A 377 -6.31 -1.36 2.08
CA PRO A 377 -5.57 -2.40 2.76
C PRO A 377 -4.16 -2.49 2.14
N SER A 378 -3.24 -3.21 2.79
CA SER A 378 -1.88 -3.40 2.30
C SER A 378 -1.47 -4.86 2.48
N PHE A 379 -0.89 -5.45 1.43
CA PHE A 379 -0.33 -6.79 1.43
C PHE A 379 0.90 -6.92 2.33
N ALA A 380 1.58 -5.82 2.65
CA ALA A 380 2.79 -5.82 3.47
C ALA A 380 2.59 -5.13 4.83
N ALA A 381 1.34 -4.88 5.23
CA ALA A 381 1.03 -4.35 6.55
C ALA A 381 1.48 -5.33 7.63
N PRO A 382 2.15 -4.87 8.70
CA PRO A 382 2.47 -5.72 9.84
C PRO A 382 1.19 -6.01 10.61
N LEU A 383 0.67 -7.23 10.45
CA LEU A 383 -0.60 -7.66 11.02
C LEU A 383 -0.60 -9.14 11.40
N SER A 384 -1.59 -9.53 12.18
CA SER A 384 -1.97 -10.91 12.42
C SER A 384 -3.49 -11.04 12.31
N THR A 385 -3.97 -12.01 11.55
CA THR A 385 -5.40 -12.25 11.39
C THR A 385 -5.81 -13.54 12.08
N ARG A 386 -6.99 -13.54 12.69
CA ARG A 386 -7.67 -14.75 13.17
C ARG A 386 -8.98 -14.87 12.40
N TYR A 387 -9.24 -16.07 11.90
CA TYR A 387 -10.54 -16.45 11.34
C TYR A 387 -11.29 -17.12 12.49
N TRP A 388 -12.33 -16.46 12.97
CA TRP A 388 -13.22 -16.99 14.00
C TRP A 388 -14.37 -17.68 13.28
N ASP A 389 -14.21 -18.99 13.06
CA ASP A 389 -15.27 -19.85 12.55
C ASP A 389 -16.45 -19.91 13.52
N ASP A 390 -17.66 -20.07 12.98
CA ASP A 390 -18.87 -20.30 13.77
C ASP A 390 -18.73 -21.54 14.65
N ASP A 391 -18.52 -21.29 15.94
CA ASP A 391 -18.32 -22.29 16.98
C ASP A 391 -19.60 -22.59 17.76
N GLU A 392 -20.75 -22.18 17.22
CA GLU A 392 -22.10 -22.32 17.81
C GLU A 392 -22.23 -21.66 19.19
N THR A 393 -21.34 -20.73 19.55
CA THR A 393 -21.41 -19.98 20.81
C THR A 393 -22.29 -18.75 20.70
N ASP A 394 -22.88 -18.34 21.83
CA ASP A 394 -23.59 -17.06 21.95
C ASP A 394 -22.66 -15.88 21.61
N ALA A 395 -21.38 -15.97 21.99
CA ALA A 395 -20.38 -14.94 21.73
C ALA A 395 -20.13 -14.72 20.23
N PHE A 396 -20.02 -15.79 19.45
CA PHE A 396 -19.91 -15.69 17.99
C PHE A 396 -21.20 -15.13 17.40
N SER A 397 -22.36 -15.65 17.82
CA SER A 397 -23.66 -15.22 17.31
C SER A 397 -23.92 -13.72 17.55
N GLU A 398 -23.57 -13.21 18.72
CA GLU A 398 -23.66 -11.79 19.07
C GLU A 398 -22.69 -10.95 18.23
N ALA A 399 -21.41 -11.33 18.15
CA ALA A 399 -20.39 -10.60 17.39
C ALA A 399 -20.69 -10.59 15.89
N TYR A 400 -21.20 -11.70 15.35
CA TYR A 400 -21.58 -11.82 13.95
C TYR A 400 -22.79 -10.94 13.63
N ALA A 401 -23.83 -10.98 14.48
CA ALA A 401 -25.02 -10.13 14.33
C ALA A 401 -24.70 -8.64 14.46
N GLU A 402 -23.75 -8.26 15.31
CA GLU A 402 -23.24 -6.89 15.43
C GLU A 402 -22.60 -6.42 14.12
N VAL A 403 -21.64 -7.19 13.57
CA VAL A 403 -20.97 -6.87 12.30
C VAL A 403 -21.94 -6.90 11.12
N GLU A 404 -22.93 -7.79 11.13
CA GLU A 404 -23.96 -7.83 10.08
C GLU A 404 -24.85 -6.58 10.09
N LYS A 405 -25.12 -6.02 11.26
CA LYS A 405 -25.95 -4.83 11.44
C LYS A 405 -25.17 -3.52 11.25
N GLU A 406 -23.95 -3.44 11.76
CA GLU A 406 -23.17 -2.20 11.86
C GLU A 406 -22.07 -2.09 10.79
N GLY A 407 -21.74 -3.20 10.11
CA GLY A 407 -20.65 -3.27 9.13
C GLY A 407 -19.29 -3.58 9.78
N SER A 408 -18.23 -3.42 9.00
CA SER A 408 -16.85 -3.62 9.47
C SER A 408 -16.49 -2.67 10.61
N ARG A 409 -15.92 -3.18 11.70
CA ARG A 409 -15.57 -2.38 12.88
C ARG A 409 -14.05 -2.30 13.07
N LEU A 410 -13.49 -1.10 12.90
CA LEU A 410 -12.11 -0.81 13.24
C LEU A 410 -12.05 -0.17 14.62
N THR A 411 -11.41 -0.85 15.57
CA THR A 411 -11.13 -0.35 16.92
C THR A 411 -9.64 -0.20 17.10
N PHE A 412 -9.19 0.60 18.06
CA PHE A 412 -7.80 0.57 18.50
C PHE A 412 -7.79 -0.15 19.85
N ALA A 413 -7.10 -1.29 19.92
CA ALA A 413 -6.88 -1.97 21.19
C ALA A 413 -6.08 -1.03 22.10
N GLU A 414 -6.49 -0.91 23.37
CA GLU A 414 -5.65 -0.27 24.37
C GLU A 414 -4.36 -1.11 24.55
N PRO A 415 -3.17 -0.62 24.18
CA PRO A 415 -1.99 -1.49 24.03
C PRO A 415 -1.31 -1.80 25.36
N ASP A 416 -1.28 -3.05 25.81
CA ASP A 416 -0.55 -3.44 27.03
C ASP A 416 0.94 -3.03 26.95
N GLY A 417 1.35 -2.12 27.83
CA GLY A 417 2.75 -1.91 28.24
C GLY A 417 3.68 -1.01 27.39
N GLY A 418 3.27 -0.50 26.23
CA GLY A 418 4.06 0.47 25.43
C GLY A 418 3.84 1.94 25.83
N ASP A 419 4.73 2.85 25.40
CA ASP A 419 4.49 4.30 25.52
C ASP A 419 3.13 4.62 24.87
N ARG A 420 2.21 5.27 25.60
CA ARG A 420 0.89 5.65 25.07
C ARG A 420 0.74 7.17 25.04
N ALA A 421 0.23 7.72 23.94
CA ALA A 421 -0.31 9.08 23.95
C ALA A 421 -1.76 9.05 24.45
N GLN A 422 -1.98 9.51 25.68
CA GLN A 422 -3.33 9.76 26.18
C GLN A 422 -3.72 11.20 25.85
N VAL A 423 -4.58 11.39 24.83
CA VAL A 423 -5.17 12.70 24.53
C VAL A 423 -6.12 13.09 25.68
N LEU A 424 -5.86 14.25 26.28
CA LEU A 424 -6.65 14.81 27.37
C LEU A 424 -7.71 15.77 26.86
N SER A 425 -7.37 16.59 25.85
CA SER A 425 -8.32 17.47 25.16
C SER A 425 -7.75 17.97 23.83
N THR A 426 -8.65 18.38 22.93
CA THR A 426 -8.31 19.04 21.65
C THR A 426 -9.02 20.39 21.57
N HIS A 427 -8.39 21.35 20.90
CA HIS A 427 -8.87 22.73 20.83
C HIS A 427 -8.62 23.32 19.44
N VAL A 428 -9.55 24.16 18.99
CA VAL A 428 -9.28 25.12 17.92
C VAL A 428 -8.76 26.39 18.58
N ILE A 429 -7.48 26.71 18.36
CA ILE A 429 -6.79 27.83 18.98
C ILE A 429 -7.15 29.14 18.28
N CYS A 430 -7.09 29.14 16.94
CA CYS A 430 -7.39 30.31 16.13
C CYS A 430 -8.00 29.88 14.80
N ARG A 431 -9.06 30.57 14.39
CA ARG A 431 -9.73 30.40 13.10
C ARG A 431 -10.04 31.77 12.54
N GLN A 432 -9.63 32.01 11.29
CA GLN A 432 -9.92 33.25 10.57
C GLN A 432 -10.82 32.92 9.39
N PRO A 433 -12.14 33.23 9.46
CA PRO A 433 -13.08 32.86 8.41
C PRO A 433 -12.63 33.35 7.02
N GLY A 434 -12.57 32.43 6.05
CA GLY A 434 -12.14 32.73 4.68
C GLY A 434 -10.63 32.94 4.50
N ARG A 435 -9.83 32.85 5.56
CA ARG A 435 -8.38 33.01 5.53
C ARG A 435 -7.65 31.74 5.93
N TYR A 436 -6.48 31.56 5.35
CA TYR A 436 -5.56 30.46 5.62
C TYR A 436 -4.61 30.81 6.77
N ILE A 437 -4.25 29.80 7.57
CA ILE A 437 -3.28 29.88 8.67
C ILE A 437 -2.30 28.71 8.57
N GLY A 438 -1.01 28.92 8.85
CA GLY A 438 -0.03 27.83 8.81
C GLY A 438 1.22 28.06 9.65
N TRP A 439 2.05 27.01 9.69
CA TRP A 439 3.40 26.98 10.28
C TRP A 439 3.49 27.44 11.75
N PRO A 440 2.76 26.82 12.69
CA PRO A 440 2.79 27.27 14.06
C PRO A 440 4.01 26.77 14.85
N THR A 441 4.42 27.56 15.84
CA THR A 441 5.37 27.16 16.88
C THR A 441 4.87 27.62 18.24
N ILE A 442 5.00 26.74 19.25
CA ILE A 442 4.58 27.01 20.63
C ILE A 442 5.79 27.12 21.57
N VAL A 443 5.76 28.11 22.45
CA VAL A 443 6.66 28.21 23.59
C VAL A 443 5.85 28.25 24.89
N ARG A 444 6.33 27.55 25.92
CA ARG A 444 5.91 27.77 27.31
C ARG A 444 6.91 28.72 27.94
N ARG A 445 6.44 29.89 28.33
CA ARG A 445 7.27 30.91 28.93
C ARG A 445 7.63 30.57 30.39
N ALA A 446 8.65 31.23 30.93
CA ALA A 446 9.10 31.07 32.31
C ALA A 446 8.01 31.41 33.35
N ASN A 447 7.01 32.20 32.97
CA ASN A 447 5.83 32.53 33.78
C ASN A 447 4.62 31.61 33.54
N ASP A 448 4.83 30.45 32.89
CA ASP A 448 3.81 29.46 32.50
C ASP A 448 2.79 29.91 31.45
N GLU A 449 2.93 31.11 30.87
CA GLU A 449 2.14 31.53 29.73
C GLU A 449 2.52 30.72 28.49
N LEU A 450 1.52 30.21 27.75
CA LEU A 450 1.73 29.62 26.44
C LEU A 450 1.60 30.69 25.37
N VAL A 451 2.56 30.76 24.47
CA VAL A 451 2.53 31.67 23.31
C VAL A 451 2.72 30.86 22.05
N VAL A 452 1.82 31.05 21.08
CA VAL A 452 1.89 30.41 19.77
C VAL A 452 2.09 31.48 18.72
N ALA A 453 3.15 31.34 17.92
CA ALA A 453 3.38 32.11 16.71
C ALA A 453 2.91 31.31 15.49
N PHE A 454 2.36 31.99 14.49
CA PHE A 454 1.92 31.41 13.23
C PHE A 454 1.84 32.46 12.13
N SER A 455 1.83 32.02 10.87
CA SER A 455 1.55 32.89 9.72
C SER A 455 0.05 32.86 9.41
N GLY A 456 -0.60 34.02 9.42
CA GLY A 456 -2.06 34.16 9.30
C GLY A 456 -2.50 35.29 8.35
N ASP A 457 -3.82 35.45 8.23
CA ASP A 457 -4.55 36.35 7.29
C ASP A 457 -4.15 36.14 5.82
N ARG A 458 -3.96 34.87 5.46
CA ARG A 458 -3.53 34.46 4.13
C ARG A 458 -4.75 34.13 3.27
N ASP A 459 -4.62 34.26 1.95
CA ASP A 459 -5.66 33.78 1.03
C ASP A 459 -5.54 32.29 0.76
N SER A 460 -4.31 31.78 0.72
CA SER A 460 -4.00 30.40 0.37
C SER A 460 -2.68 29.98 1.00
N HIS A 461 -2.23 28.77 0.67
CA HIS A 461 -0.91 28.29 1.06
C HIS A 461 0.15 29.31 0.64
N VAL A 462 0.27 29.66 -0.65
CA VAL A 462 1.20 30.69 -1.19
C VAL A 462 0.43 31.95 -1.60
N CYS A 463 0.68 33.09 -0.95
CA CYS A 463 0.01 34.36 -1.27
C CYS A 463 0.83 35.56 -0.76
N PRO A 464 0.64 36.78 -1.27
CA PRO A 464 1.42 37.94 -0.83
C PRO A 464 1.07 38.48 0.57
N PHE A 465 0.00 37.98 1.20
CA PHE A 465 -0.60 38.60 2.39
C PHE A 465 -0.18 37.96 3.72
N GLY A 466 0.72 36.97 3.67
CA GLY A 466 1.22 36.29 4.85
C GLY A 466 1.83 37.25 5.86
N LYS A 467 1.42 37.11 7.12
CA LYS A 467 1.90 37.94 8.22
C LYS A 467 2.06 37.11 9.49
N MET A 468 3.02 37.44 10.34
CA MET A 468 3.21 36.73 11.60
C MET A 468 2.27 37.27 12.69
N GLN A 469 1.63 36.35 13.39
CA GLN A 469 0.69 36.66 14.47
C GLN A 469 0.98 35.79 15.70
N LEU A 470 0.55 36.30 16.86
CA LEU A 470 0.61 35.59 18.14
C LEU A 470 -0.76 35.40 18.74
N VAL A 471 -0.94 34.29 19.44
CA VAL A 471 -2.01 34.05 20.41
C VAL A 471 -1.42 33.54 21.72
N ARG A 472 -2.10 33.83 22.83
CA ARG A 472 -1.59 33.58 24.19
C ARG A 472 -2.61 32.82 25.02
N SER A 473 -2.12 31.99 25.93
CA SER A 473 -2.94 31.33 26.95
C SER A 473 -2.30 31.45 28.33
N GLN A 474 -3.11 31.83 29.32
CA GLN A 474 -2.70 31.95 30.73
C GLN A 474 -3.21 30.79 31.60
N ASP A 475 -3.99 29.86 31.03
CA ASP A 475 -4.68 28.79 31.76
C ASP A 475 -4.27 27.38 31.28
N GLY A 476 -3.07 27.27 30.69
CA GLY A 476 -2.51 26.01 30.19
C GLY A 476 -3.12 25.56 28.86
N GLY A 477 -3.59 26.49 28.04
CA GLY A 477 -4.12 26.22 26.71
C GLY A 477 -5.60 25.87 26.66
N LYS A 478 -6.37 26.19 27.72
CA LYS A 478 -7.83 25.99 27.77
C LYS A 478 -8.58 27.14 27.08
N SER A 479 -8.04 28.36 27.19
CA SER A 479 -8.52 29.54 26.47
C SER A 479 -7.37 30.32 25.85
N TRP A 480 -7.67 31.02 24.76
CA TRP A 480 -6.69 31.74 23.95
C TRP A 480 -7.12 33.19 23.71
N SER A 481 -6.14 34.09 23.71
CA SER A 481 -6.36 35.49 23.36
C SER A 481 -6.74 35.63 21.88
N LYS A 482 -7.30 36.80 21.52
CA LYS A 482 -7.38 37.19 20.11
C LYS A 482 -5.97 37.29 19.51
N GLU A 483 -5.85 36.97 18.22
CA GLU A 483 -4.63 37.09 17.45
C GLU A 483 -4.10 38.54 17.43
N ARG A 484 -2.79 38.69 17.59
CA ARG A 484 -2.09 39.96 17.50
C ARG A 484 -0.99 39.85 16.44
N THR A 485 -1.05 40.74 15.46
CA THR A 485 0.00 40.85 14.43
C THR A 485 1.29 41.41 15.03
N ILE A 486 2.40 40.71 14.82
CA ILE A 486 3.75 41.13 15.24
C ILE A 486 4.64 41.52 14.07
N LEU A 487 4.28 41.08 12.86
CA LEU A 487 4.93 41.44 11.60
C LEU A 487 3.90 41.47 10.48
N ASN A 488 4.03 42.43 9.58
CA ASN A 488 3.24 42.54 8.36
C ASN A 488 4.08 43.29 7.31
N GLY A 489 5.01 42.56 6.71
CA GLY A 489 5.86 43.04 5.64
C GLY A 489 5.10 43.22 4.32
N PRO A 490 5.78 43.74 3.28
CA PRO A 490 5.20 43.90 1.95
C PRO A 490 5.27 42.63 1.09
N LEU A 491 5.83 41.53 1.60
CA LEU A 491 5.97 40.24 0.94
C LEU A 491 5.25 39.16 1.77
N ASP A 492 5.25 37.92 1.27
CA ASP A 492 4.72 36.77 1.99
C ASP A 492 5.61 36.40 3.19
N ASP A 493 5.27 36.88 4.40
CA ASP A 493 5.96 36.49 5.63
C ASP A 493 5.54 35.06 6.05
N ARG A 494 6.45 34.11 5.83
CA ARG A 494 6.24 32.66 6.00
C ARG A 494 7.09 32.06 7.09
N ASP A 495 6.60 30.92 7.58
CA ASP A 495 7.09 30.24 8.77
C ASP A 495 7.01 31.11 10.02
N SER A 496 6.96 30.49 11.19
CA SER A 496 6.87 31.24 12.44
C SER A 496 7.53 30.48 13.57
N GLY A 497 8.86 30.53 13.56
CA GLY A 497 9.67 30.01 14.67
C GLY A 497 9.59 30.95 15.86
N LEU A 498 9.59 30.39 17.08
CA LEU A 498 9.53 31.17 18.31
C LEU A 498 10.19 30.42 19.46
N ILE A 499 11.11 31.09 20.16
CA ILE A 499 11.65 30.63 21.44
C ILE A 499 11.65 31.75 22.49
N GLU A 500 11.70 31.36 23.76
CA GLU A 500 12.07 32.24 24.87
C GLU A 500 13.46 31.81 25.37
N THR A 501 14.40 32.75 25.43
CA THR A 501 15.73 32.51 25.98
C THR A 501 15.70 32.55 27.51
N THR A 502 16.74 32.04 28.16
CA THR A 502 16.93 32.12 29.62
C THR A 502 16.96 33.55 30.17
N LYS A 503 17.15 34.57 29.32
CA LYS A 503 17.06 36.00 29.68
C LYS A 503 15.63 36.54 29.62
N GLY A 504 14.65 35.73 29.21
CA GLY A 504 13.26 36.12 28.98
C GLY A 504 13.03 36.83 27.65
N THR A 505 14.02 36.83 26.75
CA THR A 505 13.90 37.40 25.40
C THR A 505 13.13 36.43 24.52
N LEU A 506 12.08 36.91 23.85
CA LEU A 506 11.48 36.17 22.75
C LEU A 506 12.24 36.43 21.46
N VAL A 507 12.60 35.38 20.74
CA VAL A 507 13.20 35.44 19.41
C VAL A 507 12.23 34.77 18.45
N ALA A 508 11.72 35.53 17.49
CA ALA A 508 10.87 34.99 16.42
C ALA A 508 11.59 35.05 15.08
N SER A 509 11.40 34.02 14.26
CA SER A 509 12.08 33.81 12.98
C SER A 509 11.09 33.53 11.85
N TRP A 510 11.42 34.00 10.65
CA TRP A 510 10.62 33.80 9.44
C TRP A 510 11.48 33.97 8.19
N PHE A 511 10.91 33.62 7.04
CA PHE A 511 11.42 34.06 5.75
C PHE A 511 10.35 34.79 4.95
N THR A 512 10.81 35.60 4.01
CA THR A 512 9.92 36.24 3.04
C THR A 512 9.95 35.47 1.71
N SER A 513 8.78 35.12 1.20
CA SER A 513 8.63 34.43 -0.08
C SER A 513 8.17 35.39 -1.19
N ILE A 514 8.78 35.25 -2.35
CA ILE A 514 8.33 35.90 -3.60
C ILE A 514 7.62 34.91 -4.53
N SER A 515 7.32 33.70 -4.07
CA SER A 515 6.75 32.64 -4.92
C SER A 515 5.37 32.99 -5.48
N PHE A 516 4.63 33.90 -4.84
CA PHE A 516 3.36 34.42 -5.35
C PHE A 516 3.52 35.26 -6.63
N THR A 517 4.73 35.74 -6.94
CA THR A 517 4.96 36.62 -8.10
C THR A 517 4.85 35.89 -9.44
N THR A 518 4.87 34.55 -9.42
CA THR A 518 4.64 33.68 -10.58
C THR A 518 3.22 33.11 -10.63
N ASP A 519 2.35 33.53 -9.70
CA ASP A 519 0.96 33.08 -9.63
C ASP A 519 0.06 34.08 -10.36
N ASP A 520 -0.78 33.58 -11.27
CA ASP A 520 -1.68 34.37 -12.10
C ASP A 520 -2.67 35.17 -11.23
N ASP A 521 -3.09 34.63 -10.09
CA ASP A 521 -4.05 35.27 -9.18
C ASP A 521 -3.47 36.52 -8.48
N TYR A 522 -2.14 36.64 -8.40
CA TYR A 522 -1.45 37.71 -7.66
C TYR A 522 -0.58 38.63 -8.53
N THR A 523 -0.61 38.48 -9.86
CA THR A 523 0.25 39.23 -10.77
C THR A 523 0.03 40.75 -10.67
N GLU A 524 -1.22 41.22 -10.58
CA GLU A 524 -1.52 42.65 -10.41
C GLU A 524 -0.97 43.20 -9.08
N HIS A 525 -1.15 42.44 -8.00
CA HIS A 525 -0.63 42.83 -6.68
C HIS A 525 0.90 42.86 -6.68
N ALA A 526 1.54 41.82 -7.24
CA ALA A 526 2.98 41.77 -7.39
C ALA A 526 3.52 43.02 -8.11
N ALA A 527 2.87 43.46 -9.19
CA ALA A 527 3.27 44.66 -9.93
C ALA A 527 3.24 45.97 -9.10
N THR A 528 2.50 46.00 -7.99
CA THR A 528 2.49 47.16 -7.07
C THR A 528 3.74 47.23 -6.18
N ILE A 529 4.49 46.12 -6.04
CA ILE A 529 5.69 46.02 -5.21
C ILE A 529 6.91 46.18 -6.11
N SER A 530 7.66 47.27 -5.91
CA SER A 530 8.86 47.57 -6.71
C SER A 530 9.92 46.47 -6.57
N GLU A 531 10.69 46.24 -7.63
CA GLU A 531 11.81 45.28 -7.62
C GLU A 531 12.81 45.59 -6.49
N GLN A 532 13.13 46.86 -6.27
CA GLN A 532 13.97 47.30 -5.16
C GLN A 532 13.39 46.93 -3.78
N THR A 533 12.07 47.03 -3.61
CA THR A 533 11.40 46.56 -2.38
C THR A 533 11.50 45.06 -2.25
N ARG A 534 11.29 44.30 -3.32
CA ARG A 534 11.39 42.83 -3.29
C ARG A 534 12.80 42.40 -2.91
N GLU A 535 13.84 42.97 -3.53
CA GLU A 535 15.23 42.65 -3.22
C GLU A 535 15.59 42.98 -1.76
N LYS A 536 15.17 44.14 -1.26
CA LYS A 536 15.46 44.57 0.11
C LYS A 536 14.74 43.73 1.17
N GLU A 537 13.51 43.31 0.88
CA GLU A 537 12.65 42.63 1.85
C GLU A 537 12.74 41.10 1.74
N SER A 538 13.29 40.56 0.65
CA SER A 538 13.55 39.13 0.49
C SER A 538 14.71 38.66 1.37
N GLY A 539 14.50 37.58 2.12
CA GLY A 539 15.54 36.98 2.94
C GLY A 539 15.00 36.16 4.10
N HIS A 540 15.92 35.80 4.98
CA HIS A 540 15.66 35.10 6.24
C HIS A 540 15.94 36.06 7.40
N TRP A 541 15.05 36.06 8.38
CA TRP A 541 15.02 37.10 9.38
C TRP A 541 14.73 36.54 10.77
N VAL A 542 15.28 37.21 11.78
CA VAL A 542 14.84 37.10 13.16
C VAL A 542 14.55 38.49 13.73
N HIS A 543 13.72 38.57 14.76
CA HIS A 543 13.60 39.76 15.58
C HIS A 543 13.38 39.40 17.05
N ARG A 544 13.61 40.37 17.92
CA ARG A 544 13.67 40.16 19.37
C ARG A 544 12.61 40.99 20.08
N SER A 545 12.07 40.43 21.16
CA SER A 545 11.25 41.14 22.13
C SER A 545 11.74 40.87 23.54
N THR A 546 12.01 41.92 24.30
CA THR A 546 12.48 41.85 25.69
C THR A 546 11.40 42.22 26.71
N ASP A 547 10.17 42.46 26.24
CA ASP A 547 9.00 42.79 27.07
C ASP A 547 7.91 41.71 26.96
N GLY A 548 8.31 40.49 26.62
CA GLY A 548 7.40 39.35 26.54
C GLY A 548 6.48 39.36 25.34
N GLY A 549 6.92 39.95 24.21
CA GLY A 549 6.21 39.95 22.93
C GLY A 549 5.30 41.15 22.72
N ASP A 550 5.43 42.21 23.53
CA ASP A 550 4.61 43.42 23.43
C ASP A 550 5.17 44.41 22.42
N THR A 551 6.49 44.55 22.36
CA THR A 551 7.18 45.29 21.31
C THR A 551 8.29 44.45 20.71
N TRP A 552 8.58 44.70 19.44
CA TRP A 552 9.56 43.96 18.67
C TRP A 552 10.59 44.92 18.10
N GLY A 553 11.86 44.56 18.24
CA GLY A 553 12.99 45.33 17.70
C GLY A 553 13.08 45.26 16.17
N GLU A 554 14.15 45.86 15.63
CA GLU A 554 14.44 45.78 14.20
C GLU A 554 14.68 44.32 13.76
N LYS A 555 14.36 44.03 12.50
CA LYS A 555 14.66 42.72 11.90
C LYS A 555 16.17 42.58 11.71
N ILE A 556 16.67 41.39 12.00
CA ILE A 556 18.07 40.99 11.93
C ILE A 556 18.17 39.93 10.84
N ALA A 557 19.05 40.15 9.85
CA ALA A 557 19.27 39.19 8.78
C ALA A 557 20.00 37.95 9.31
N VAL A 558 19.57 36.77 8.87
CA VAL A 558 20.25 35.48 9.10
C VAL A 558 20.46 34.77 7.75
N CYS A 559 21.34 33.77 7.70
CA CYS A 559 21.64 33.03 6.47
C CYS A 559 20.53 32.02 6.13
N SER A 560 19.82 31.51 7.13
CA SER A 560 18.88 30.39 6.98
C SER A 560 17.55 30.56 7.70
N SER A 561 16.56 29.78 7.28
CA SER A 561 15.24 29.70 7.92
C SER A 561 14.79 28.26 8.11
N ALA A 562 13.99 28.03 9.14
CA ALA A 562 13.29 26.79 9.41
C ALA A 562 11.96 27.05 10.13
N PRO A 563 10.95 26.17 9.97
CA PRO A 563 9.60 26.43 10.46
C PRO A 563 9.48 26.75 11.95
N HIS A 564 10.29 26.08 12.77
CA HIS A 564 10.22 26.14 14.22
C HIS A 564 11.28 27.03 14.88
N GLY A 565 12.19 27.60 14.08
CA GLY A 565 13.19 28.55 14.55
C GLY A 565 14.41 27.92 15.26
N PRO A 566 15.20 28.75 15.96
CA PRO A 566 16.40 28.31 16.67
C PRO A 566 16.08 27.60 17.99
N ILE A 567 17.09 26.97 18.61
CA ILE A 567 17.06 26.54 20.01
C ILE A 567 18.10 27.29 20.83
N GLN A 568 17.97 27.32 22.15
CA GLN A 568 19.04 27.73 23.06
C GLN A 568 19.75 26.49 23.61
N LEU A 569 21.08 26.48 23.51
CA LEU A 569 21.96 25.46 24.05
C LEU A 569 22.23 25.69 25.55
N ALA A 570 22.69 24.65 26.24
CA ALA A 570 23.01 24.69 27.67
C ALA A 570 24.13 25.69 28.01
N ASP A 571 25.01 25.99 27.06
CA ASP A 571 26.06 27.01 27.20
C ASP A 571 25.55 28.46 27.02
N GLY A 572 24.26 28.62 26.69
CA GLY A 572 23.59 29.91 26.52
C GLY A 572 23.58 30.45 25.10
N ARG A 573 24.34 29.86 24.16
CA ARG A 573 24.28 30.23 22.74
C ARG A 573 22.92 29.84 22.14
N LEU A 574 22.47 30.60 21.14
CA LEU A 574 21.40 30.17 20.26
C LEU A 574 22.00 29.45 19.07
N LEU A 575 21.39 28.34 18.66
CA LEU A 575 21.76 27.59 17.47
C LEU A 575 20.57 27.49 16.54
N TYR A 576 20.74 27.94 15.30
CA TYR A 576 19.73 27.88 14.26
C TYR A 576 20.23 26.98 13.13
N VAL A 577 19.54 25.87 12.91
CA VAL A 577 19.75 25.04 11.71
C VAL A 577 18.61 25.32 10.75
N GLY A 578 18.91 25.66 9.50
CA GLY A 578 17.90 26.08 8.54
C GLY A 578 18.30 25.88 7.08
N ASN A 579 17.33 26.00 6.19
CA ASN A 579 17.57 26.12 4.76
C ASN A 579 18.10 27.51 4.45
N GLY A 580 19.28 27.56 3.85
CA GLY A 580 19.94 28.79 3.43
C GLY A 580 20.61 28.65 2.07
N THR A 581 21.36 29.68 1.73
CA THR A 581 22.21 29.72 0.53
C THR A 581 23.62 30.11 0.97
N LEU A 582 24.61 29.31 0.60
CA LEU A 582 26.02 29.56 0.88
C LEU A 582 26.81 29.46 -0.43
N ASP A 583 27.62 30.47 -0.73
CA ASP A 583 28.39 30.58 -1.99
C ASP A 583 27.55 30.43 -3.27
N GLY A 584 26.26 30.78 -3.21
CA GLY A 584 25.32 30.66 -4.32
C GLY A 584 24.59 29.32 -4.42
N GLU A 585 24.91 28.35 -3.56
CA GLU A 585 24.30 27.01 -3.56
C GLU A 585 23.29 26.83 -2.42
N PRO A 586 22.13 26.21 -2.67
CA PRO A 586 21.18 25.83 -1.62
C PRO A 586 21.80 24.80 -0.67
N VAL A 587 21.78 25.09 0.63
CA VAL A 587 22.38 24.22 1.64
C VAL A 587 21.62 24.31 2.96
N VAL A 588 21.75 23.29 3.80
CA VAL A 588 21.35 23.38 5.21
C VAL A 588 22.57 23.81 6.03
N VAL A 589 22.47 24.95 6.71
CA VAL A 589 23.54 25.53 7.51
C VAL A 589 23.18 25.53 8.99
N ALA A 590 24.20 25.56 9.84
CA ALA A 590 24.06 25.87 11.25
C ALA A 590 24.66 27.26 11.53
N GLU A 591 23.88 28.12 12.18
CA GLU A 591 24.24 29.47 12.60
C GLU A 591 24.15 29.59 14.11
N GLU A 592 25.06 30.35 14.71
CA GLU A 592 25.04 30.60 16.15
C GLU A 592 24.89 32.07 16.50
N SER A 593 24.35 32.33 17.68
CA SER A 593 24.37 33.63 18.33
C SER A 593 24.82 33.47 19.79
N ALA A 594 25.90 34.16 20.16
CA ALA A 594 26.42 34.17 21.54
C ALA A 594 25.90 35.35 22.38
N ASP A 595 25.12 36.26 21.77
CA ASP A 595 24.70 37.53 22.37
C ASP A 595 23.18 37.67 22.46
N ASP A 596 22.49 36.55 22.69
CA ASP A 596 21.03 36.48 22.87
C ASP A 596 20.23 36.87 21.60
N GLY A 597 20.75 36.47 20.43
CA GLY A 597 20.10 36.63 19.13
C GLY A 597 20.34 37.98 18.45
N GLN A 598 21.28 38.79 18.94
CA GLN A 598 21.56 40.12 18.38
C GLN A 598 22.45 40.05 17.13
N THR A 599 23.42 39.13 17.12
CA THR A 599 24.27 38.84 15.98
C THR A 599 24.33 37.34 15.72
N TRP A 600 24.44 36.96 14.44
CA TRP A 600 24.45 35.58 13.98
C TRP A 600 25.65 35.31 13.08
N SER A 601 26.20 34.10 13.13
CA SER A 601 27.31 33.68 12.28
C SER A 601 27.14 32.23 11.87
N VAL A 602 27.33 31.94 10.58
CA VAL A 602 27.36 30.57 10.05
C VAL A 602 28.61 29.87 10.60
N ILE A 603 28.41 28.73 11.26
CA ILE A 603 29.50 27.95 11.85
C ILE A 603 29.76 26.63 11.12
N SER A 604 28.76 26.08 10.42
CA SER A 604 28.92 24.84 9.68
C SER A 604 27.82 24.62 8.62
N ARG A 605 28.00 23.58 7.81
CA ARG A 605 27.01 23.06 6.86
C ARG A 605 26.72 21.59 7.16
N ILE A 606 25.50 21.18 6.91
CA ILE A 606 25.07 19.79 7.04
C ILE A 606 25.04 19.18 5.64
N LEU A 607 25.88 18.16 5.43
CA LEU A 607 25.98 17.48 4.15
C LEU A 607 24.93 16.37 4.04
N VAL A 608 24.47 16.17 2.81
CA VAL A 608 23.63 15.04 2.42
C VAL A 608 24.52 14.03 1.71
N ASP A 609 24.26 12.74 1.88
CA ASP A 609 24.90 11.69 1.09
C ASP A 609 24.66 11.95 -0.42
N GLU A 610 25.70 11.87 -1.25
CA GLU A 610 25.67 12.14 -2.69
C GLU A 610 24.70 11.22 -3.46
N THR A 611 24.30 10.09 -2.86
CA THR A 611 23.31 9.17 -3.41
C THR A 611 21.85 9.66 -3.29
N ILE A 612 21.62 10.74 -2.53
CA ILE A 612 20.29 11.30 -2.27
C ILE A 612 20.03 12.49 -3.21
N GLU A 613 19.46 12.20 -4.37
CA GLU A 613 19.14 13.19 -5.42
C GLU A 613 18.16 14.30 -4.98
N SER A 614 17.37 14.07 -3.91
CA SER A 614 16.17 14.86 -3.56
C SER A 614 16.41 16.07 -2.63
N GLY A 615 17.59 16.18 -2.00
CA GLY A 615 17.89 17.22 -1.02
C GLY A 615 17.07 17.13 0.28
N ILE A 616 17.47 17.92 1.29
CA ILE A 616 16.82 17.99 2.62
C ILE A 616 16.40 19.42 2.97
N GLY A 617 15.41 19.57 3.84
CA GLY A 617 14.97 20.89 4.33
C GLY A 617 13.98 20.84 5.48
N GLU A 618 13.48 22.01 5.83
CA GLU A 618 12.62 22.32 6.98
C GLU A 618 13.08 21.60 8.26
N PRO A 619 14.32 21.86 8.70
CA PRO A 619 14.89 21.19 9.86
C PRO A 619 14.28 21.63 11.20
N HIS A 620 14.47 20.79 12.20
CA HIS A 620 14.53 21.22 13.59
C HIS A 620 15.58 20.41 14.34
N LEU A 621 16.04 20.89 15.49
CA LEU A 621 17.08 20.26 16.29
C LEU A 621 16.77 20.29 17.79
N VAL A 622 17.50 19.46 18.54
CA VAL A 622 17.45 19.43 20.00
C VAL A 622 18.83 19.10 20.57
N GLU A 623 19.16 19.69 21.71
CA GLU A 623 20.30 19.29 22.54
C GLU A 623 19.89 18.23 23.56
N CYS A 624 20.59 17.10 23.54
CA CYS A 624 20.41 15.97 24.45
C CYS A 624 21.05 16.24 25.81
N ALA A 625 20.75 15.41 26.80
CA ALA A 625 21.32 15.55 28.14
C ALA A 625 22.85 15.42 28.16
N SER A 626 23.42 14.63 27.24
CA SER A 626 24.86 14.49 27.05
C SER A 626 25.56 15.70 26.41
N GLY A 627 24.81 16.69 25.90
CA GLY A 627 25.34 17.79 25.07
C GLY A 627 25.40 17.45 23.57
N ARG A 628 25.09 16.21 23.18
CA ARG A 628 24.92 15.80 21.79
C ARG A 628 23.74 16.53 21.14
N LEU A 629 23.91 16.98 19.90
CA LEU A 629 22.84 17.56 19.10
C LEU A 629 22.26 16.52 18.14
N VAL A 630 20.93 16.50 18.04
CA VAL A 630 20.21 15.73 17.02
C VAL A 630 19.38 16.70 16.19
N ALA A 631 19.62 16.73 14.88
CA ALA A 631 18.84 17.48 13.92
C ALA A 631 18.11 16.51 12.98
N MET A 632 16.86 16.85 12.63
CA MET A 632 16.06 16.09 11.68
C MET A 632 15.52 16.97 10.57
N PHE A 633 15.29 16.38 9.40
CA PHE A 633 14.95 17.08 8.16
C PHE A 633 13.85 16.34 7.40
N ARG A 634 13.03 17.06 6.64
CA ARG A 634 12.20 16.45 5.58
C ARG A 634 12.95 16.42 4.25
N THR A 635 12.44 15.64 3.30
CA THR A 635 12.89 15.64 1.90
C THR A 635 12.00 16.52 1.00
N ARG A 636 12.55 17.00 -0.12
CA ARG A 636 11.81 17.67 -1.22
C ARG A 636 11.65 16.65 -2.38
N TRP A 637 10.48 16.54 -3.06
CA TRP A 637 10.19 15.74 -4.31
C TRP A 637 9.48 14.36 -4.17
N PRO A 638 8.74 13.88 -5.23
CA PRO A 638 7.28 13.69 -5.14
C PRO A 638 6.81 12.25 -4.94
N SER A 639 7.68 11.24 -5.03
CA SER A 639 7.23 9.87 -4.75
C SER A 639 6.89 9.78 -3.27
N ILE A 640 5.71 9.26 -2.98
CA ILE A 640 5.25 9.05 -1.60
C ILE A 640 6.29 8.24 -0.80
N GLU A 641 7.06 7.43 -1.50
CA GLU A 641 8.05 6.49 -1.00
C GLU A 641 9.34 7.08 -0.43
N ARG A 642 9.72 8.33 -0.76
CA ARG A 642 10.97 8.96 -0.25
C ARG A 642 10.72 10.05 0.80
N ARG A 643 9.61 9.96 1.53
CA ARG A 643 9.18 10.93 2.59
C ARG A 643 9.65 10.56 3.99
N LEU A 644 10.78 9.84 4.09
CA LEU A 644 11.41 9.56 5.39
C LEU A 644 12.01 10.86 5.93
N LEU A 645 11.89 11.06 7.24
CA LEU A 645 12.70 12.05 7.93
C LEU A 645 14.15 11.61 7.92
N PHE A 646 15.05 12.55 7.69
CA PHE A 646 16.48 12.34 7.78
C PHE A 646 16.99 12.84 9.12
N GLN A 647 18.09 12.26 9.60
CA GLN A 647 18.72 12.65 10.85
C GLN A 647 20.21 12.90 10.65
N SER A 648 20.75 13.90 11.35
CA SER A 648 22.17 14.21 11.44
C SER A 648 22.48 14.62 12.89
N GLU A 649 23.71 14.38 13.32
CA GLU A 649 24.11 14.57 14.71
C GLU A 649 25.44 15.34 14.80
N SER A 650 25.59 16.11 15.87
CA SER A 650 26.81 16.84 16.20
C SER A 650 27.20 16.58 17.65
N GLU A 651 28.51 16.39 17.88
CA GLU A 651 29.10 16.14 19.21
C GLU A 651 29.91 17.35 19.71
N ASP A 652 29.96 18.44 18.94
CA ASP A 652 30.82 19.60 19.18
C ASP A 652 30.04 20.93 19.18
N GLY A 653 28.74 20.88 19.53
CA GLY A 653 27.91 22.08 19.67
C GLY A 653 27.53 22.73 18.33
N GLY A 654 27.54 21.96 17.23
CA GLY A 654 27.05 22.35 15.92
C GLY A 654 28.13 22.75 14.92
N HIS A 655 29.42 22.62 15.26
CA HIS A 655 30.54 22.97 14.36
C HIS A 655 30.82 21.88 13.33
N THR A 656 30.54 20.61 13.64
CA THR A 656 30.59 19.50 12.68
C THR A 656 29.37 18.60 12.83
N TRP A 657 28.96 18.00 11.71
CA TRP A 657 27.77 17.17 11.62
C TRP A 657 28.07 15.87 10.88
N THR A 658 27.43 14.77 11.29
CA THR A 658 27.39 13.54 10.49
C THR A 658 26.63 13.80 9.18
N PRO A 659 26.93 13.07 8.09
CA PRO A 659 26.08 13.11 6.90
C PRO A 659 24.64 12.74 7.25
N ALA A 660 23.68 13.50 6.74
CA ALA A 660 22.27 13.25 7.00
C ALA A 660 21.86 11.89 6.44
N ARG A 661 21.33 11.01 7.30
CA ARG A 661 20.94 9.63 6.97
C ARG A 661 19.43 9.42 7.10
N PRO A 662 18.81 8.54 6.30
CA PRO A 662 17.39 8.26 6.41
C PRO A 662 17.08 7.58 7.76
N THR A 663 15.93 7.94 8.35
CA THR A 663 15.32 7.20 9.46
C THR A 663 14.27 6.22 8.94
N THR A 664 13.62 5.48 9.82
CA THR A 664 12.42 4.68 9.50
C THR A 664 11.11 5.47 9.63
N ILE A 665 11.20 6.78 9.90
CA ILE A 665 10.06 7.62 10.27
C ILE A 665 9.56 8.36 9.05
N PHE A 666 8.32 8.13 8.68
CA PHE A 666 7.67 8.81 7.57
C PHE A 666 6.96 10.07 8.08
N GLY A 667 7.35 11.25 7.59
CA GLY A 667 6.75 12.47 8.15
C GLY A 667 7.14 13.79 7.48
N TYR A 668 6.43 14.82 7.91
CA TYR A 668 6.50 16.21 7.46
C TYR A 668 6.47 17.14 8.66
N PRO A 669 7.18 18.27 8.57
CA PRO A 669 8.47 18.49 9.18
C PRO A 669 8.58 18.07 10.64
N PRO A 670 9.79 17.72 11.09
CA PRO A 670 10.03 17.33 12.47
C PRO A 670 10.02 18.53 13.40
N HIS A 671 9.49 18.33 14.60
CA HIS A 671 9.79 19.16 15.77
C HIS A 671 10.32 18.27 16.88
N LEU A 672 11.45 18.68 17.47
CA LEU A 672 12.18 17.91 18.47
C LEU A 672 12.17 18.65 19.80
N LYS A 673 11.88 17.94 20.89
CA LYS A 673 11.85 18.49 22.24
C LYS A 673 12.47 17.52 23.23
N ARG A 674 13.45 17.98 24.01
CA ARG A 674 13.90 17.26 25.22
C ARG A 674 12.86 17.47 26.33
N LEU A 675 12.34 16.36 26.85
CA LEU A 675 11.42 16.31 27.99
C LEU A 675 12.21 16.45 29.31
N ALA A 676 11.49 16.76 30.40
CA ALA A 676 12.09 16.93 31.72
C ALA A 676 12.78 15.68 32.28
N ASP A 677 12.49 14.50 31.72
CA ASP A 677 13.13 13.22 32.07
C ASP A 677 14.16 12.76 31.03
N ASP A 678 14.69 13.71 30.24
CA ASP A 678 15.74 13.53 29.22
C ASP A 678 15.37 12.69 28.00
N ARG A 679 14.13 12.16 27.93
CA ARG A 679 13.62 11.57 26.70
C ARG A 679 13.48 12.64 25.62
N LEU A 680 13.74 12.24 24.37
CA LEU A 680 13.44 13.10 23.22
C LEU A 680 12.04 12.77 22.70
N LEU A 681 11.24 13.82 22.52
CA LEU A 681 9.97 13.78 21.83
C LEU A 681 10.18 14.32 20.41
N LEU A 682 9.82 13.52 19.41
CA LEU A 682 9.66 13.96 18.03
C LEU A 682 8.17 14.06 17.74
N THR A 683 7.70 15.19 17.24
CA THR A 683 6.38 15.34 16.63
C THR A 683 6.50 15.64 15.14
N TYR A 684 5.58 15.07 14.35
CA TYR A 684 5.57 15.21 12.89
C TYR A 684 4.17 14.95 12.34
N GLY A 685 3.85 15.59 11.21
CA GLY A 685 2.64 15.33 10.44
C GLY A 685 2.84 14.21 9.42
N LYS A 686 1.79 13.46 9.11
CA LYS A 686 1.79 12.38 8.11
C LYS A 686 0.64 12.58 7.14
N ARG A 687 0.97 12.66 5.86
CA ARG A 687 0.03 12.86 4.74
C ARG A 687 -0.17 11.57 3.94
N ILE A 688 -0.08 10.42 4.62
CA ILE A 688 -0.43 9.08 4.13
C ILE A 688 -1.24 8.36 5.21
N VAL A 689 -2.10 7.41 4.86
CA VAL A 689 -2.98 6.75 5.84
C VAL A 689 -2.18 5.87 6.82
N PRO A 690 -2.48 5.90 8.15
CA PRO A 690 -3.33 6.89 8.81
C PRO A 690 -2.70 8.28 8.76
N GLN A 691 -3.46 9.27 8.28
CA GLN A 691 -3.02 10.67 8.16
C GLN A 691 -3.26 11.40 9.48
N GLY A 692 -2.48 12.46 9.73
CA GLY A 692 -2.63 13.29 10.92
C GLY A 692 -1.33 13.68 11.60
N GLU A 693 -1.41 14.00 12.89
CA GLU A 693 -0.29 14.38 13.74
C GLU A 693 0.17 13.20 14.59
N PHE A 694 1.48 12.98 14.62
CA PHE A 694 2.11 11.85 15.27
C PHE A 694 3.24 12.28 16.18
N ALA A 695 3.59 11.39 17.11
CA ALA A 695 4.75 11.51 17.96
C ALA A 695 5.55 10.21 18.02
N ARG A 696 6.86 10.33 18.29
CA ARG A 696 7.73 9.22 18.69
C ARG A 696 8.63 9.66 19.83
N VAL A 697 9.06 8.68 20.63
CA VAL A 697 9.90 8.93 21.81
C VAL A 697 11.23 8.19 21.64
N SER A 698 12.33 8.88 21.90
CA SER A 698 13.64 8.26 22.02
C SER A 698 14.12 8.31 23.47
N ARG A 699 14.67 7.19 23.94
CA ARG A 699 15.21 7.01 25.30
C ARG A 699 16.74 6.98 25.34
N ASP A 700 17.37 7.06 24.17
CA ASP A 700 18.80 6.86 23.96
C ASP A 700 19.44 7.99 23.12
N GLU A 701 18.89 9.20 23.27
CA GLU A 701 19.39 10.43 22.64
C GLU A 701 19.35 10.37 21.10
N GLY A 702 18.23 9.89 20.56
CA GLY A 702 17.96 9.86 19.12
C GLY A 702 18.67 8.73 18.37
N ARG A 703 19.25 7.75 19.06
CA ARG A 703 19.84 6.57 18.38
C ARG A 703 18.75 5.65 17.88
N THR A 704 17.70 5.43 18.67
CA THR A 704 16.50 4.70 18.32
C THR A 704 15.24 5.52 18.64
N TRP A 705 14.19 5.24 17.88
CA TRP A 705 12.88 5.88 18.04
C TRP A 705 11.84 4.80 18.30
N GLY A 706 11.04 4.97 19.34
CA GLY A 706 9.98 4.05 19.73
C GLY A 706 8.80 4.02 18.74
N GLU A 707 7.75 3.34 19.17
CA GLU A 707 6.51 3.20 18.40
C GLU A 707 5.86 4.55 18.07
N GLU A 708 5.14 4.56 16.95
CA GLU A 708 4.39 5.71 16.46
C GLU A 708 3.15 5.95 17.32
N LEU A 709 3.03 7.16 17.86
CA LEU A 709 1.90 7.58 18.70
C LEU A 709 1.01 8.52 17.89
N LEU A 710 -0.23 8.11 17.60
CA LEU A 710 -1.22 8.98 16.97
C LEU A 710 -1.69 10.05 17.96
N LEU A 711 -1.50 11.33 17.63
CA LEU A 711 -2.00 12.46 18.42
C LEU A 711 -3.33 12.99 17.91
N SER A 712 -3.46 13.13 16.58
CA SER A 712 -4.68 13.61 15.92
C SER A 712 -4.83 12.92 14.58
N PRO A 713 -5.93 12.21 14.31
CA PRO A 713 -6.24 11.79 12.94
C PRO A 713 -6.69 13.01 12.11
N ASP A 714 -6.39 13.00 10.83
CA ASP A 714 -6.87 13.98 9.87
C ASP A 714 -7.13 13.28 8.52
N TYR A 715 -7.77 13.97 7.58
CA TYR A 715 -8.12 13.48 6.25
C TYR A 715 -7.62 14.42 5.14
N SER A 716 -7.02 15.56 5.50
CA SER A 716 -6.51 16.56 4.57
C SER A 716 -5.06 16.29 4.16
N MET A 717 -4.72 16.53 2.90
CA MET A 717 -3.33 16.56 2.44
C MET A 717 -2.59 17.87 2.84
N ASP A 718 -3.32 18.89 3.30
CA ASP A 718 -2.78 20.15 3.78
C ASP A 718 -2.95 20.27 5.30
N LEU A 719 -2.06 19.55 6.00
CA LEU A 719 -1.93 19.47 7.45
C LEU A 719 -0.44 19.45 7.84
N GLY A 720 -0.14 19.67 9.13
CA GLY A 720 1.16 19.36 9.72
C GLY A 720 1.81 20.51 10.48
N TYR A 721 3.15 20.44 10.52
CA TYR A 721 4.04 21.33 11.26
C TYR A 721 3.73 21.35 12.76
N PRO A 722 3.68 20.17 13.41
CA PRO A 722 3.37 20.12 14.83
C PRO A 722 4.55 20.64 15.66
N ALA A 723 4.29 21.52 16.61
CA ALA A 723 5.26 21.97 17.61
C ALA A 723 4.77 21.65 19.03
N SER A 724 5.66 21.19 19.90
CA SER A 724 5.30 20.71 21.23
C SER A 724 6.05 21.41 22.36
N THR A 725 5.34 21.69 23.45
CA THR A 725 5.93 22.10 24.73
C THR A 725 5.42 21.24 25.88
N GLN A 726 6.27 21.03 26.89
CA GLN A 726 5.89 20.29 28.10
C GLN A 726 5.40 21.25 29.19
N LEU A 727 4.23 20.98 29.76
CA LEU A 727 3.59 21.75 30.81
C LEU A 727 4.14 21.39 32.20
N ALA A 728 3.81 22.21 33.20
CA ALA A 728 4.34 22.09 34.57
C ALA A 728 3.99 20.76 35.24
N ASP A 729 2.83 20.21 34.89
CA ASP A 729 2.30 18.94 35.40
C ASP A 729 2.84 17.71 34.64
N GLY A 730 3.81 17.91 33.74
CA GLY A 730 4.44 16.87 32.94
C GLY A 730 3.66 16.46 31.68
N THR A 731 2.45 16.99 31.47
CA THR A 731 1.69 16.80 30.23
C THR A 731 2.30 17.61 29.07
N ILE A 732 1.87 17.35 27.85
CA ILE A 732 2.42 17.95 26.62
C ILE A 732 1.28 18.68 25.90
N TYR A 733 1.59 19.87 25.38
CA TYR A 733 0.71 20.61 24.49
C TYR A 733 1.36 20.69 23.11
N THR A 734 0.68 20.16 22.10
CA THR A 734 1.12 20.17 20.70
C THR A 734 0.21 21.06 19.87
N VAL A 735 0.77 21.98 19.09
CA VAL A 735 0.02 22.84 18.15
C VAL A 735 0.39 22.48 16.72
N PHE A 736 -0.55 22.61 15.80
CA PHE A 736 -0.40 22.28 14.38
C PHE A 736 -1.47 23.02 13.58
N TYR A 737 -1.36 23.05 12.25
CA TYR A 737 -2.44 23.54 11.40
C TYR A 737 -3.09 22.39 10.63
N GLY A 738 -4.38 22.51 10.39
CA GLY A 738 -5.16 21.52 9.63
C GLY A 738 -6.54 22.06 9.25
N ILE A 739 -7.26 21.32 8.42
CA ILE A 739 -8.59 21.69 7.94
C ILE A 739 -9.65 21.00 8.81
N LEU A 740 -10.55 21.78 9.39
CA LEU A 740 -11.67 21.24 10.15
C LEU A 740 -12.76 20.69 9.20
N PRO A 741 -13.51 19.65 9.60
CA PRO A 741 -14.61 19.14 8.79
C PRO A 741 -15.61 20.24 8.39
N GLY A 742 -15.81 20.45 7.09
CA GLY A 742 -16.71 21.46 6.54
C GLY A 742 -16.09 22.84 6.29
N ASP A 743 -14.80 23.03 6.61
CA ASP A 743 -14.06 24.25 6.31
C ASP A 743 -13.29 24.14 5.00
N GLU A 744 -13.13 25.27 4.30
CA GLU A 744 -12.31 25.37 3.08
C GLU A 744 -10.85 25.77 3.37
N LYS A 745 -10.58 26.34 4.54
CA LYS A 745 -9.28 26.90 4.92
C LYS A 745 -8.80 26.31 6.24
N THR A 746 -7.49 26.30 6.42
CA THR A 746 -6.83 25.77 7.61
C THR A 746 -7.11 26.61 8.84
N SER A 747 -7.08 25.97 10.00
CA SER A 747 -7.15 26.59 11.31
C SER A 747 -5.98 26.15 12.17
N LEU A 748 -5.65 26.96 13.17
CA LEU A 748 -4.67 26.60 14.19
C LEU A 748 -5.33 25.74 15.25
N GLN A 749 -4.78 24.55 15.47
CA GLN A 749 -5.32 23.54 16.37
C GLN A 749 -4.31 23.17 17.45
N GLY A 750 -4.81 22.65 18.57
CA GLY A 750 -4.03 22.28 19.74
C GLY A 750 -4.50 20.98 20.37
N ILE A 751 -3.55 20.16 20.83
CA ILE A 751 -3.80 18.91 21.54
C ILE A 751 -3.06 18.96 22.86
N HIS A 752 -3.81 18.78 23.95
CA HIS A 752 -3.26 18.56 25.27
C HIS A 752 -3.27 17.06 25.54
N TRP A 753 -2.12 16.46 25.82
CA TRP A 753 -1.98 15.01 25.96
C TRP A 753 -0.93 14.63 27.00
N ARG A 754 -0.93 13.36 27.40
CA ARG A 754 0.05 12.79 28.32
C ARG A 754 0.74 11.60 27.68
N LEU A 755 2.06 11.58 27.77
CA LEU A 755 2.87 10.41 27.46
C LEU A 755 2.86 9.48 28.68
N ARG A 756 2.32 8.26 28.53
CA ARG A 756 2.22 7.23 29.58
C ARG A 756 3.19 6.10 29.35
#